data_AF-A0AAI8GDV5-F1
#
_entry.id   AF-A0AAI8GDV5-F1
#
_cell.length_a   1.000
_cell.length_b   1.000
_cell.length_c   1.000
_cell.angle_alpha   90.00
_cell.angle_beta   90.00
_cell.angle_gamma   90.00
#
_symmetry.space_group_name_H-M   'P 1'
#
loop_
_entity.id
_entity.type
_entity.pdbx_description
1 polymer ?
#
loop_
_entity_poly.entity_id
_entity_poly.type
_entity_poly.pdbx_seq_one_letter_code
_entity_poly.pdbx_strand_id
1 'polypeptide(L)'
;MGELGSIQMLKVLITVLLVILTSVFAAPNFEYQIFYGNLHSHTSYSDGRGTPEQAYAHASRYADVLAVTDHCYFLKIPVNGQSKTFLTQQAARNATVPGKFVGLQGFEWTAGSGHINVYETLEFISRDEKGDLKDFYEWITKVKKLAQFNHPGVTFGNFQDFWFWPEADKYVNLIEIGNGNWSSADIISDEMYQNYILALNRGWHVSPTANQDNHKENWASANDARTGILAKALTYEDIMDALWSRRTFASEDKNAKLYFYANSTIMGSILPYSGKAQLYIYYSDKKDPVDRVYIVSQSKIYELSELSGKDEFEYSGVFDIPDGYEWFFVYIIQKDGNEIVSAPVWFETNSPIKVNYVRVGPKNPNVNQNVQITFDIYNSSEQPEEGVLKVLVNGNLAFNEKISLEPFGINYDKNIQLGKLAAGNVRVDFLINNVVVQSITFTVSEKSGLTILVDKLHENDITDEFLAILRALQENGNTVLFAETILKDYEEADLVIIPTPKQDGLDFFKDLIPDEVEWLNTFKGRVILLKGSDEEYFRKYTEMLTKATSANSVDELAKILGISTTTSNVTKQMKKAVYIDQGHANDYYKDKLTKLEKFLKSNGFEIVYTDKIQNIDGMYLIIMNGKGYTDDEVRNIVNFVRSGGILIITSKSDYNNGGNTEDLNYILDAINSPVRFNDDQVIDEVNNYGANYKVIANGVRFYSACSLVLYGNAQVLVASDTARSIDSDGRNDAEFVDKVVLAATFTSNSGRVFVLGKAIFSDYDYELNKDFIESVLFKIK
;
A
#
# COMPACT_ATOMS: atom_id res chain seq x y z
N MET A 1 -32.62 8.87 81.17
CA MET A 1 -33.49 7.71 81.45
C MET A 1 -34.62 7.75 80.43
N GLY A 2 -34.82 6.85 79.47
CA GLY A 2 -34.05 5.71 78.92
C GLY A 2 -34.53 5.49 77.45
N GLU A 3 -33.75 4.93 76.51
CA GLU A 3 -33.64 3.46 76.19
C GLU A 3 -34.97 2.83 75.69
N LEU A 4 -35.12 1.98 74.65
CA LEU A 4 -34.29 1.29 73.60
C LEU A 4 -35.27 0.89 72.42
N GLY A 5 -34.91 0.39 71.21
CA GLY A 5 -33.62 0.23 70.52
C GLY A 5 -33.57 -0.87 69.41
N SER A 6 -33.47 -0.49 68.11
CA SER A 6 -32.90 -1.24 66.92
C SER A 6 -33.52 -2.58 66.40
N ILE A 7 -33.43 -3.07 65.12
CA ILE A 7 -33.18 -2.53 63.73
C ILE A 7 -33.49 -3.63 62.63
N GLN A 8 -33.99 -3.21 61.44
CA GLN A 8 -33.94 -3.75 60.04
C GLN A 8 -34.14 -5.24 59.58
N MET A 9 -34.84 -5.33 58.41
CA MET A 9 -34.50 -6.05 57.14
C MET A 9 -35.29 -7.30 56.61
N LEU A 10 -35.87 -7.11 55.41
CA LEU A 10 -35.85 -7.97 54.20
C LEU A 10 -36.81 -9.19 54.02
N LYS A 11 -37.73 -9.12 53.03
CA LYS A 11 -37.83 -9.96 51.80
C LYS A 11 -39.25 -10.00 51.18
N VAL A 12 -39.29 -9.63 49.90
CA VAL A 12 -40.41 -9.81 48.95
C VAL A 12 -40.33 -11.20 48.32
N LEU A 13 -41.48 -11.86 48.07
CA LEU A 13 -41.64 -12.82 46.96
C LEU A 13 -43.14 -13.18 46.78
N ILE A 14 -43.64 -13.16 45.54
CA ILE A 14 -44.69 -14.01 44.90
C ILE A 14 -45.17 -13.28 43.64
N THR A 15 -44.58 -13.63 42.49
CA THR A 15 -45.21 -13.64 41.16
C THR A 15 -44.40 -14.62 40.30
N VAL A 16 -44.71 -15.90 40.39
CA VAL A 16 -44.19 -16.93 39.47
C VAL A 16 -45.37 -17.79 39.06
N LEU A 17 -46.05 -17.39 37.99
CA LEU A 17 -46.97 -18.28 37.29
C LEU A 17 -46.33 -18.68 35.96
N LEU A 18 -46.24 -20.00 35.79
CA LEU A 18 -45.47 -20.71 34.80
C LEU A 18 -46.05 -20.52 33.38
N VAL A 19 -45.40 -19.70 32.55
CA VAL A 19 -45.52 -19.81 31.08
C VAL A 19 -44.19 -20.37 30.57
N ILE A 20 -44.11 -21.70 30.49
CA ILE A 20 -43.07 -22.36 29.70
C ILE A 20 -43.46 -22.17 28.24
N LEU A 21 -43.05 -21.06 27.65
CA LEU A 21 -42.91 -20.99 26.21
C LEU A 21 -41.65 -21.80 25.88
N THR A 22 -41.81 -23.02 25.37
CA THR A 22 -40.72 -23.69 24.67
C THR A 22 -40.47 -22.90 23.39
N SER A 23 -39.56 -21.93 23.46
CA SER A 23 -38.99 -21.27 22.30
C SER A 23 -38.22 -22.33 21.50
N VAL A 24 -38.92 -22.97 20.57
CA VAL A 24 -38.28 -23.62 19.44
C VAL A 24 -37.52 -22.51 18.74
N PHE A 25 -36.19 -22.51 18.88
CA PHE A 25 -35.32 -21.64 18.10
C PHE A 25 -35.48 -22.03 16.63
N ALA A 26 -36.41 -21.37 15.94
CA ALA A 26 -36.33 -21.27 14.50
C ALA A 26 -35.02 -20.54 14.21
N ALA A 27 -34.15 -21.15 13.40
CA ALA A 27 -32.94 -20.47 12.96
C ALA A 27 -33.33 -19.14 12.28
N PRO A 28 -32.56 -18.05 12.48
CA PRO A 28 -32.82 -16.80 11.78
C PRO A 28 -32.87 -17.05 10.26
N ASN A 29 -34.00 -16.69 9.65
CA ASN A 29 -34.27 -16.93 8.25
C ASN A 29 -33.61 -15.82 7.40
N PHE A 30 -32.28 -15.91 7.27
CA PHE A 30 -31.50 -15.00 6.44
C PHE A 30 -31.89 -15.14 4.95
N GLU A 31 -31.99 -14.01 4.24
CA GLU A 31 -32.28 -13.99 2.80
C GLU A 31 -31.10 -14.56 1.97
N TYR A 32 -29.89 -14.43 2.50
CA TYR A 32 -28.63 -14.82 1.86
C TYR A 32 -27.99 -16.00 2.60
N GLN A 33 -27.25 -16.80 1.85
CA GLN A 33 -26.34 -17.82 2.35
C GLN A 33 -24.90 -17.34 2.16
N ILE A 34 -23.99 -17.75 3.04
CA ILE A 34 -22.57 -17.47 2.92
C ILE A 34 -21.91 -18.60 2.13
N PHE A 35 -21.18 -18.23 1.08
CA PHE A 35 -20.28 -19.08 0.31
C PHE A 35 -18.85 -18.56 0.45
N TYR A 36 -17.86 -19.45 0.48
CA TYR A 36 -16.46 -19.08 0.74
C TYR A 36 -15.65 -19.17 -0.55
N GLY A 37 -15.08 -18.03 -0.95
CA GLY A 37 -14.37 -17.88 -2.21
C GLY A 37 -12.90 -17.48 -2.05
N ASN A 38 -12.14 -17.73 -3.11
CA ASN A 38 -10.83 -17.12 -3.35
C ASN A 38 -10.90 -16.37 -4.69
N LEU A 39 -10.86 -15.04 -4.64
CA LEU A 39 -11.12 -14.16 -5.80
C LEU A 39 -9.83 -13.67 -6.48
N HIS A 40 -8.67 -14.17 -6.09
CA HIS A 40 -7.38 -13.77 -6.67
C HIS A 40 -6.47 -15.00 -6.76
N SER A 41 -6.12 -15.42 -7.98
CA SER A 41 -5.17 -16.50 -8.20
C SER A 41 -4.62 -16.58 -9.62
N HIS A 42 -3.43 -17.17 -9.75
CA HIS A 42 -2.66 -17.24 -10.99
C HIS A 42 -2.50 -18.70 -11.44
N THR A 43 -2.16 -18.87 -12.72
CA THR A 43 -1.93 -20.15 -13.39
C THR A 43 -0.76 -20.01 -14.34
N SER A 44 -0.42 -21.07 -15.08
CA SER A 44 0.59 -21.05 -16.14
C SER A 44 0.19 -20.20 -17.36
N TYR A 45 -0.85 -19.37 -17.26
CA TYR A 45 -1.21 -18.36 -18.25
C TYR A 45 -0.62 -16.99 -17.90
N SER A 46 -0.28 -16.71 -16.64
CA SER A 46 0.83 -15.81 -16.29
C SER A 46 2.01 -16.61 -15.73
N ASP A 47 2.24 -16.49 -14.44
CA ASP A 47 3.41 -16.87 -13.67
C ASP A 47 3.06 -17.74 -12.45
N GLY A 48 1.80 -18.16 -12.36
CA GLY A 48 1.41 -19.29 -11.54
C GLY A 48 1.82 -20.63 -12.16
N ARG A 49 1.66 -21.71 -11.40
CA ARG A 49 1.88 -23.08 -11.87
C ARG A 49 0.56 -23.77 -12.22
N GLY A 50 0.58 -24.72 -13.16
CA GLY A 50 -0.60 -25.51 -13.57
C GLY A 50 -1.65 -24.73 -14.39
N THR A 51 -2.51 -25.44 -15.11
CA THR A 51 -3.52 -24.84 -16.02
C THR A 51 -4.76 -24.30 -15.29
N PRO A 52 -5.55 -23.39 -15.90
CA PRO A 52 -6.87 -22.99 -15.38
C PRO A 52 -7.79 -24.18 -15.07
N GLU A 53 -7.83 -25.21 -15.92
CA GLU A 53 -8.60 -26.43 -15.65
C GLU A 53 -8.16 -27.14 -14.38
N GLN A 54 -6.84 -27.22 -14.11
CA GLN A 54 -6.31 -27.77 -12.86
C GLN A 54 -6.68 -26.88 -11.67
N ALA A 55 -6.62 -25.56 -11.82
CA ALA A 55 -6.95 -24.60 -10.77
C ALA A 55 -8.40 -24.77 -10.27
N TYR A 56 -9.39 -24.72 -11.17
CA TYR A 56 -10.79 -24.92 -10.80
C TYR A 56 -11.07 -26.33 -10.28
N ALA A 57 -10.48 -27.36 -10.90
CA ALA A 57 -10.63 -28.75 -10.44
C ALA A 57 -10.02 -28.97 -9.05
N HIS A 58 -8.99 -28.21 -8.66
CA HIS A 58 -8.40 -28.25 -7.33
C HIS A 58 -9.24 -27.47 -6.31
N ALA A 59 -9.53 -26.19 -6.58
CA ALA A 59 -10.24 -25.32 -5.65
C ALA A 59 -11.66 -25.78 -5.31
N SER A 60 -12.35 -26.48 -6.22
CA SER A 60 -13.68 -27.09 -5.99
C SER A 60 -13.74 -28.15 -4.88
N ARG A 61 -12.60 -28.49 -4.25
CA ARG A 61 -12.50 -29.33 -3.05
C ARG A 61 -12.34 -28.54 -1.74
N TYR A 62 -12.09 -27.23 -1.81
CA TYR A 62 -11.65 -26.39 -0.68
C TYR A 62 -12.37 -25.04 -0.56
N ALA A 63 -13.11 -24.62 -1.59
CA ALA A 63 -13.91 -23.40 -1.66
C ALA A 63 -15.14 -23.58 -2.57
N ASP A 64 -16.14 -22.74 -2.37
CA ASP A 64 -17.35 -22.66 -3.20
C ASP A 64 -17.12 -21.87 -4.50
N VAL A 65 -16.17 -20.92 -4.48
CA VAL A 65 -15.87 -20.02 -5.60
C VAL A 65 -14.35 -19.88 -5.80
N LEU A 66 -13.89 -19.94 -7.06
CA LEU A 66 -12.53 -19.52 -7.44
C LEU A 66 -12.61 -18.52 -8.59
N ALA A 67 -11.84 -17.44 -8.50
CA ALA A 67 -11.48 -16.63 -9.67
C ALA A 67 -10.03 -16.87 -10.09
N VAL A 68 -9.81 -17.14 -11.38
CA VAL A 68 -8.47 -17.12 -12.00
C VAL A 68 -8.27 -15.77 -12.68
N THR A 69 -7.21 -15.07 -12.28
CA THR A 69 -6.93 -13.65 -12.55
C THR A 69 -5.48 -13.46 -12.98
N ASP A 70 -4.99 -14.27 -13.91
CA ASP A 70 -3.64 -14.18 -14.46
C ASP A 70 -3.25 -12.73 -14.86
N HIS A 71 -1.99 -12.36 -14.66
CA HIS A 71 -1.47 -11.01 -14.93
C HIS A 71 -1.63 -10.60 -16.41
N CYS A 72 -2.16 -9.38 -16.64
CA CYS A 72 -2.62 -8.90 -17.95
C CYS A 72 -1.57 -8.93 -19.08
N TYR A 73 -0.30 -8.68 -18.77
CA TYR A 73 0.75 -8.54 -19.79
C TYR A 73 1.13 -9.90 -20.43
N PHE A 74 0.98 -11.00 -19.71
CA PHE A 74 1.15 -12.36 -20.26
C PHE A 74 -0.01 -12.80 -21.17
N LEU A 75 -1.19 -12.20 -21.01
CA LEU A 75 -2.41 -12.55 -21.76
C LEU A 75 -2.34 -12.13 -23.24
N LYS A 76 -1.38 -11.27 -23.59
CA LYS A 76 -1.05 -10.87 -24.97
C LYS A 76 -0.53 -12.05 -25.82
N ILE A 77 0.10 -13.04 -25.20
CA ILE A 77 0.69 -14.19 -25.89
C ILE A 77 -0.36 -15.33 -25.96
N PRO A 78 -0.86 -15.71 -27.15
CA PRO A 78 -1.88 -16.74 -27.27
C PRO A 78 -1.31 -18.14 -27.10
N VAL A 79 -2.08 -19.05 -26.51
CA VAL A 79 -1.75 -20.47 -26.41
C VAL A 79 -2.34 -21.19 -27.62
N ASN A 80 -1.51 -21.85 -28.44
CA ASN A 80 -1.92 -22.52 -29.68
C ASN A 80 -2.74 -21.64 -30.64
N GLY A 81 -2.49 -20.32 -30.63
CA GLY A 81 -3.24 -19.34 -31.44
C GLY A 81 -4.61 -18.92 -30.87
N GLN A 82 -4.96 -19.35 -29.66
CA GLN A 82 -6.18 -18.95 -28.95
C GLN A 82 -5.86 -17.97 -27.80
N SER A 83 -6.77 -17.03 -27.52
CA SER A 83 -6.59 -16.08 -26.41
C SER A 83 -6.64 -16.80 -25.06
N LYS A 84 -5.68 -16.50 -24.18
CA LYS A 84 -5.65 -16.98 -22.79
C LYS A 84 -6.95 -16.60 -22.05
N THR A 85 -7.45 -15.37 -22.19
CA THR A 85 -8.72 -14.93 -21.56
C THR A 85 -9.92 -15.80 -21.96
N PHE A 86 -9.99 -16.20 -23.23
CA PHE A 86 -11.06 -17.07 -23.73
C PHE A 86 -10.96 -18.50 -23.21
N LEU A 87 -9.73 -19.04 -23.14
CA LEU A 87 -9.48 -20.37 -22.61
C LEU A 87 -9.79 -20.44 -21.10
N THR A 88 -9.32 -19.49 -20.29
CA THR A 88 -9.67 -19.38 -18.87
C THR A 88 -11.18 -19.27 -18.65
N GLN A 89 -11.89 -18.51 -19.50
CA GLN A 89 -13.35 -18.38 -19.43
C GLN A 89 -14.07 -19.69 -19.81
N GLN A 90 -13.54 -20.46 -20.74
CA GLN A 90 -14.06 -21.80 -21.06
C GLN A 90 -13.84 -22.77 -19.90
N ALA A 91 -12.65 -22.77 -19.29
CA ALA A 91 -12.34 -23.57 -18.11
C ALA A 91 -13.27 -23.23 -16.92
N ALA A 92 -13.47 -21.95 -16.63
CA ALA A 92 -14.36 -21.44 -15.58
C ALA A 92 -15.81 -21.95 -15.75
N ARG A 93 -16.35 -21.82 -16.97
CA ARG A 93 -17.70 -22.28 -17.31
C ARG A 93 -17.85 -23.80 -17.27
N ASN A 94 -16.83 -24.55 -17.71
CA ASN A 94 -16.82 -26.01 -17.66
C ASN A 94 -16.76 -26.56 -16.23
N ALA A 95 -16.08 -25.86 -15.32
CA ALA A 95 -15.98 -26.23 -13.92
C ALA A 95 -17.20 -25.79 -13.07
N THR A 96 -17.92 -24.76 -13.51
CA THR A 96 -19.10 -24.24 -12.78
C THR A 96 -20.24 -25.26 -12.77
N VAL A 97 -20.65 -25.65 -11.56
CA VAL A 97 -21.77 -26.56 -11.31
C VAL A 97 -22.69 -25.93 -10.25
N PRO A 98 -23.89 -25.45 -10.65
CA PRO A 98 -24.83 -24.82 -9.72
C PRO A 98 -25.12 -25.67 -8.48
N GLY A 99 -25.08 -25.04 -7.31
CA GLY A 99 -25.22 -25.69 -6.01
C GLY A 99 -23.99 -26.48 -5.54
N LYS A 100 -22.84 -26.36 -6.22
CA LYS A 100 -21.59 -27.04 -5.82
C LYS A 100 -20.32 -26.20 -5.96
N PHE A 101 -20.16 -25.47 -7.06
CA PHE A 101 -18.95 -24.68 -7.33
C PHE A 101 -19.20 -23.64 -8.42
N VAL A 102 -18.60 -22.46 -8.29
CA VAL A 102 -18.58 -21.41 -9.33
C VAL A 102 -17.14 -21.06 -9.67
N GLY A 103 -16.77 -21.26 -10.94
CA GLY A 103 -15.54 -20.75 -11.51
C GLY A 103 -15.78 -19.39 -12.17
N LEU A 104 -14.96 -18.40 -11.84
CA LEU A 104 -14.96 -17.07 -12.43
C LEU A 104 -13.65 -16.85 -13.20
N GLN A 105 -13.73 -16.22 -14.37
CA GLN A 105 -12.55 -15.77 -15.11
C GLN A 105 -12.33 -14.27 -14.89
N GLY A 106 -11.10 -13.84 -14.75
CA GLY A 106 -10.71 -12.44 -14.79
C GLY A 106 -9.33 -12.25 -15.41
N PHE A 107 -8.68 -11.15 -15.04
CA PHE A 107 -7.26 -10.90 -15.17
C PHE A 107 -6.83 -9.92 -14.07
N GLU A 108 -5.56 -9.93 -13.67
CA GLU A 108 -4.99 -8.87 -12.84
C GLU A 108 -4.34 -7.80 -13.71
N TRP A 109 -4.78 -6.55 -13.60
CA TRP A 109 -4.03 -5.41 -14.11
C TRP A 109 -2.89 -5.09 -13.15
N THR A 110 -1.66 -5.25 -13.60
CA THR A 110 -0.45 -5.11 -12.78
C THR A 110 0.26 -3.81 -13.14
N ALA A 111 0.39 -2.86 -12.20
CA ALA A 111 1.11 -1.61 -12.40
C ALA A 111 1.79 -1.13 -11.11
N GLY A 112 2.85 -0.32 -11.22
CA GLY A 112 3.55 0.24 -10.06
C GLY A 112 2.75 1.26 -9.23
N SER A 113 1.50 1.52 -9.60
CA SER A 113 0.52 2.25 -8.79
C SER A 113 -0.32 1.34 -7.88
N GLY A 114 -0.18 0.02 -7.97
CA GLY A 114 -1.04 -0.99 -7.34
C GLY A 114 -1.70 -1.88 -8.39
N HIS A 115 -2.21 -3.04 -8.00
CA HIS A 115 -2.79 -4.04 -8.91
C HIS A 115 -4.32 -4.14 -8.79
N ILE A 116 -5.02 -4.48 -9.87
CA ILE A 116 -6.50 -4.49 -9.90
C ILE A 116 -7.02 -5.71 -10.66
N ASN A 117 -7.72 -6.63 -10.00
CA ASN A 117 -8.44 -7.70 -10.68
C ASN A 117 -9.67 -7.14 -11.41
N VAL A 118 -9.93 -7.64 -12.63
CA VAL A 118 -11.14 -7.35 -13.40
C VAL A 118 -11.78 -8.64 -13.86
N TYR A 119 -13.06 -8.82 -13.54
CA TYR A 119 -13.76 -10.09 -13.70
C TYR A 119 -14.67 -10.14 -14.93
N GLU A 120 -14.85 -11.35 -15.45
CA GLU A 120 -15.77 -11.73 -16.51
C GLU A 120 -15.63 -10.92 -17.80
N THR A 121 -14.39 -10.70 -18.24
CA THR A 121 -14.02 -9.93 -19.44
C THR A 121 -13.00 -10.64 -20.30
N LEU A 122 -13.21 -10.59 -21.62
CA LEU A 122 -12.27 -11.10 -22.63
C LEU A 122 -11.26 -10.04 -23.09
N GLU A 123 -11.63 -8.76 -22.98
CA GLU A 123 -10.77 -7.60 -23.21
C GLU A 123 -10.03 -7.24 -21.92
N PHE A 124 -8.78 -6.78 -22.05
CA PHE A 124 -7.93 -6.33 -20.95
C PHE A 124 -7.15 -5.07 -21.36
N ILE A 125 -6.62 -4.35 -20.37
CA ILE A 125 -5.66 -3.26 -20.53
C ILE A 125 -4.33 -3.69 -19.89
N SER A 126 -3.19 -3.20 -20.40
CA SER A 126 -1.87 -3.57 -19.89
C SER A 126 -0.95 -2.36 -19.72
N ARG A 127 -0.07 -2.43 -18.71
CA ARG A 127 0.89 -1.38 -18.35
C ARG A 127 1.81 -0.92 -19.50
N ASP A 128 2.02 -1.77 -20.51
CA ASP A 128 2.99 -1.56 -21.59
C ASP A 128 2.49 -0.68 -22.75
N GLU A 129 1.19 -0.32 -22.78
CA GLU A 129 0.56 0.43 -23.87
C GLU A 129 -0.03 1.76 -23.41
N LYS A 130 -0.93 1.67 -22.42
CA LYS A 130 -1.66 2.75 -21.76
C LYS A 130 -1.95 2.24 -20.36
N GLY A 131 -1.16 2.70 -19.42
CA GLY A 131 -0.69 1.83 -18.33
C GLY A 131 -0.58 2.46 -16.97
N ASP A 132 -1.01 3.71 -16.83
CA ASP A 132 -1.15 4.33 -15.52
C ASP A 132 -2.58 4.14 -14.96
N LEU A 133 -2.78 4.55 -13.72
CA LEU A 133 -4.05 4.43 -13.03
C LEU A 133 -5.20 5.21 -13.71
N LYS A 134 -4.89 6.29 -14.44
CA LYS A 134 -5.86 7.08 -15.18
C LYS A 134 -6.32 6.35 -16.43
N ASP A 135 -5.39 5.78 -17.19
CA ASP A 135 -5.72 4.91 -18.33
C ASP A 135 -6.59 3.73 -17.89
N PHE A 136 -6.32 3.13 -16.73
CA PHE A 136 -7.17 2.08 -16.15
C PHE A 136 -8.58 2.56 -15.81
N TYR A 137 -8.72 3.71 -15.13
CA TYR A 137 -10.04 4.25 -14.79
C TYR A 137 -10.85 4.67 -16.03
N GLU A 138 -10.22 5.23 -17.06
CA GLU A 138 -10.89 5.51 -18.35
C GLU A 138 -11.30 4.23 -19.09
N TRP A 139 -10.57 3.13 -18.90
CA TRP A 139 -10.88 1.84 -19.51
C TRP A 139 -12.03 1.12 -18.77
N ILE A 140 -12.01 1.07 -17.43
CA ILE A 140 -13.03 0.34 -16.65
C ILE A 140 -14.42 0.96 -16.81
N THR A 141 -14.52 2.29 -16.89
CA THR A 141 -15.81 2.99 -17.13
C THR A 141 -16.37 2.73 -18.53
N LYS A 142 -15.51 2.44 -19.50
CA LYS A 142 -15.90 2.04 -20.86
C LYS A 142 -16.36 0.58 -20.93
N VAL A 143 -15.64 -0.37 -20.31
CA VAL A 143 -15.99 -1.81 -20.40
C VAL A 143 -17.06 -2.24 -19.40
N LYS A 144 -17.25 -1.50 -18.30
CA LYS A 144 -18.31 -1.68 -17.30
C LYS A 144 -18.31 -3.07 -16.67
N LYS A 145 -17.16 -3.44 -16.10
CA LYS A 145 -16.89 -4.75 -15.49
C LYS A 145 -16.58 -4.60 -14.00
N LEU A 146 -16.81 -5.65 -13.23
CA LEU A 146 -16.49 -5.65 -11.81
C LEU A 146 -14.97 -5.67 -11.64
N ALA A 147 -14.46 -4.83 -10.76
CA ALA A 147 -13.05 -4.75 -10.40
C ALA A 147 -12.82 -4.79 -8.88
N GLN A 148 -11.62 -5.24 -8.49
CA GLN A 148 -11.14 -5.33 -7.12
C GLN A 148 -9.76 -4.66 -7.01
N PHE A 149 -9.56 -3.75 -6.06
CA PHE A 149 -8.22 -3.32 -5.67
C PHE A 149 -7.50 -4.46 -4.95
N ASN A 150 -6.35 -4.91 -5.44
CA ASN A 150 -5.58 -5.99 -4.84
C ASN A 150 -4.47 -5.45 -3.93
N HIS A 151 -4.17 -6.19 -2.86
CA HIS A 151 -3.07 -6.03 -1.90
C HIS A 151 -2.47 -4.59 -1.74
N PRO A 152 -3.29 -3.57 -1.42
CA PRO A 152 -2.83 -2.17 -1.38
C PRO A 152 -1.75 -1.95 -0.31
N GLY A 153 -0.57 -1.49 -0.72
CA GLY A 153 0.54 -1.24 0.19
C GLY A 153 1.75 -0.58 -0.46
N VAL A 154 2.78 -0.30 0.34
CA VAL A 154 4.02 0.36 -0.09
C VAL A 154 4.76 -0.44 -1.16
N THR A 155 4.70 -1.78 -1.12
CA THR A 155 5.41 -2.65 -2.08
C THR A 155 4.87 -2.43 -3.50
N PHE A 156 3.62 -2.81 -3.77
CA PHE A 156 3.03 -2.78 -5.11
C PHE A 156 2.37 -1.45 -5.48
N GLY A 157 1.97 -0.65 -4.48
CA GLY A 157 1.30 0.63 -4.61
C GLY A 157 -0.09 0.65 -3.95
N ASN A 158 -0.57 1.84 -3.60
CA ASN A 158 -1.87 2.07 -2.94
C ASN A 158 -2.81 2.96 -3.78
N PHE A 159 -2.71 2.87 -5.11
CA PHE A 159 -3.53 3.59 -6.08
C PHE A 159 -3.45 5.12 -5.95
N GLN A 160 -2.24 5.63 -5.64
CA GLN A 160 -1.97 7.05 -5.37
C GLN A 160 -2.86 7.57 -4.22
N ASP A 161 -2.75 6.89 -3.08
CA ASP A 161 -3.60 7.06 -1.89
C ASP A 161 -5.10 6.86 -2.20
N PHE A 162 -5.45 5.92 -3.08
CA PHE A 162 -6.78 5.76 -3.67
C PHE A 162 -7.30 7.05 -4.32
N TRP A 163 -6.58 7.54 -5.33
CA TRP A 163 -7.04 8.63 -6.19
C TRP A 163 -8.45 8.30 -6.72
N PHE A 164 -9.43 9.10 -6.30
CA PHE A 164 -10.86 8.77 -6.44
C PHE A 164 -11.41 9.22 -7.79
N TRP A 165 -12.05 8.30 -8.51
CA TRP A 165 -12.65 8.58 -9.81
C TRP A 165 -14.16 8.25 -9.78
N PRO A 166 -15.05 9.26 -9.70
CA PRO A 166 -16.47 9.05 -9.38
C PRO A 166 -17.24 8.10 -10.31
N GLU A 167 -16.89 8.01 -11.60
CA GLU A 167 -17.53 7.05 -12.51
C GLU A 167 -17.04 5.60 -12.31
N ALA A 168 -15.78 5.42 -11.87
CA ALA A 168 -15.12 4.13 -11.73
C ALA A 168 -15.57 3.41 -10.45
N ASP A 169 -16.00 4.16 -9.44
CA ASP A 169 -16.65 3.68 -8.22
C ASP A 169 -17.86 2.75 -8.49
N LYS A 170 -18.54 2.96 -9.62
CA LYS A 170 -19.64 2.10 -10.08
C LYS A 170 -19.19 0.69 -10.47
N TYR A 171 -17.88 0.47 -10.63
CA TYR A 171 -17.29 -0.72 -11.23
C TYR A 171 -16.17 -1.34 -10.36
N VAL A 172 -15.42 -0.54 -9.61
CA VAL A 172 -14.50 -1.03 -8.57
C VAL A 172 -15.31 -1.23 -7.29
N ASN A 173 -15.56 -2.48 -6.92
CA ASN A 173 -16.49 -2.82 -5.83
C ASN A 173 -15.84 -3.59 -4.68
N LEU A 174 -14.66 -4.15 -4.89
CA LEU A 174 -13.97 -4.98 -3.90
C LEU A 174 -12.58 -4.40 -3.60
N ILE A 175 -12.05 -4.73 -2.44
CA ILE A 175 -10.70 -4.38 -2.02
C ILE A 175 -10.14 -5.49 -1.14
N GLU A 176 -8.94 -5.96 -1.46
CA GLU A 176 -8.24 -6.89 -0.58
C GLU A 176 -7.78 -6.15 0.67
N ILE A 177 -8.18 -6.67 1.82
CA ILE A 177 -7.52 -6.35 3.09
C ILE A 177 -6.66 -7.50 3.58
N GLY A 178 -6.84 -8.69 2.99
CA GLY A 178 -6.05 -9.87 3.25
C GLY A 178 -5.55 -10.53 1.96
N ASN A 179 -4.26 -10.84 1.91
CA ASN A 179 -3.61 -11.45 0.75
C ASN A 179 -2.47 -12.38 1.20
N GLY A 180 -2.35 -13.56 0.60
CA GLY A 180 -1.15 -14.40 0.71
C GLY A 180 -1.37 -15.91 0.59
N ASN A 181 -0.40 -16.62 -0.02
CA ASN A 181 -0.41 -18.09 -0.16
C ASN A 181 0.54 -18.83 0.81
N TRP A 182 1.05 -18.16 1.83
CA TRP A 182 1.84 -18.78 2.91
C TRP A 182 0.94 -19.38 3.99
N SER A 183 1.49 -20.27 4.82
CA SER A 183 0.74 -21.10 5.77
C SER A 183 0.50 -20.46 7.15
N SER A 184 0.70 -19.14 7.33
CA SER A 184 0.27 -18.45 8.55
C SER A 184 -1.18 -17.99 8.43
N ALA A 185 -1.81 -17.74 9.56
CA ALA A 185 -3.13 -17.12 9.68
C ALA A 185 -3.00 -15.61 9.95
N ASP A 186 -2.00 -14.98 9.32
CA ASP A 186 -1.67 -13.56 9.41
C ASP A 186 -1.47 -13.12 7.96
N ILE A 187 -2.59 -12.80 7.31
CA ILE A 187 -2.71 -12.39 5.91
C ILE A 187 -3.55 -11.11 5.78
N ILE A 188 -4.48 -10.84 6.71
CA ILE A 188 -5.08 -9.52 6.90
C ILE A 188 -4.06 -8.65 7.64
N SER A 189 -3.54 -7.61 6.97
CA SER A 189 -2.48 -6.78 7.55
C SER A 189 -2.98 -5.40 7.95
N ASP A 190 -2.40 -4.84 9.02
CA ASP A 190 -2.59 -3.45 9.43
C ASP A 190 -2.45 -2.48 8.24
N GLU A 191 -1.46 -2.71 7.36
CA GLU A 191 -1.21 -1.87 6.18
C GLU A 191 -2.40 -1.89 5.20
N MET A 192 -2.92 -3.07 4.84
CA MET A 192 -4.04 -3.18 3.92
C MET A 192 -5.36 -2.72 4.57
N TYR A 193 -5.57 -3.00 5.85
CA TYR A 193 -6.73 -2.55 6.62
C TYR A 193 -6.81 -1.01 6.73
N GLN A 194 -5.70 -0.32 7.00
CA GLN A 194 -5.68 1.16 6.97
C GLN A 194 -5.92 1.71 5.56
N ASN A 195 -5.40 1.04 4.52
CA ASN A 195 -5.66 1.41 3.13
C ASN A 195 -7.15 1.25 2.74
N TYR A 196 -7.85 0.25 3.28
CA TYR A 196 -9.31 0.13 3.12
C TYR A 196 -10.06 1.32 3.75
N ILE A 197 -9.72 1.72 4.99
CA ILE A 197 -10.30 2.92 5.62
C ILE A 197 -9.98 4.19 4.79
N LEU A 198 -8.79 4.30 4.21
CA LEU A 198 -8.43 5.40 3.30
C LEU A 198 -9.31 5.42 2.04
N ALA A 199 -9.55 4.27 1.40
CA ALA A 199 -10.43 4.16 0.24
C ALA A 199 -11.87 4.62 0.57
N LEU A 200 -12.43 4.15 1.69
CA LEU A 200 -13.76 4.57 2.15
C LEU A 200 -13.83 6.08 2.46
N ASN A 201 -12.75 6.67 2.99
CA ASN A 201 -12.66 8.11 3.27
C ASN A 201 -12.44 8.98 2.03
N ARG A 202 -11.84 8.42 0.97
CA ARG A 202 -11.74 9.03 -0.36
C ARG A 202 -13.10 9.10 -1.07
N GLY A 203 -13.98 8.14 -0.79
CA GLY A 203 -15.31 8.05 -1.37
C GLY A 203 -15.61 6.76 -2.10
N TRP A 204 -14.68 5.79 -2.10
CA TRP A 204 -14.87 4.50 -2.75
C TRP A 204 -15.89 3.65 -1.99
N HIS A 205 -16.87 3.14 -2.72
CA HIS A 205 -17.80 2.11 -2.28
C HIS A 205 -17.17 0.74 -2.56
N VAL A 206 -16.22 0.33 -1.70
CA VAL A 206 -15.53 -0.96 -1.79
C VAL A 206 -15.81 -1.85 -0.57
N SER A 207 -15.79 -3.16 -0.80
CA SER A 207 -16.05 -4.20 0.21
C SER A 207 -14.82 -5.09 0.40
N PRO A 208 -14.48 -5.48 1.64
CA PRO A 208 -13.25 -6.19 1.92
C PRO A 208 -13.31 -7.64 1.43
N THR A 209 -12.16 -8.11 0.96
CA THR A 209 -11.90 -9.48 0.53
C THR A 209 -10.61 -10.00 1.16
N ALA A 210 -10.53 -11.32 1.35
CA ALA A 210 -9.34 -12.03 1.77
C ALA A 210 -9.09 -13.16 0.77
N ASN A 211 -7.99 -13.07 0.03
CA ASN A 211 -7.65 -14.00 -1.05
C ASN A 211 -6.22 -14.53 -0.90
N GLN A 212 -5.84 -15.51 -1.70
CA GLN A 212 -4.56 -16.20 -1.54
C GLN A 212 -3.48 -15.80 -2.54
N ASP A 213 -3.81 -15.18 -3.67
CA ASP A 213 -2.82 -14.84 -4.71
C ASP A 213 -1.93 -16.06 -5.06
N ASN A 214 -2.60 -17.18 -5.37
CA ASN A 214 -1.91 -18.45 -5.56
C ASN A 214 -1.08 -18.43 -6.84
N HIS A 215 0.24 -18.47 -6.68
CA HIS A 215 1.19 -18.76 -7.76
C HIS A 215 1.58 -20.26 -7.82
N LYS A 216 1.13 -21.06 -6.85
CA LYS A 216 1.41 -22.50 -6.72
C LYS A 216 0.12 -23.29 -6.91
N GLU A 217 0.23 -24.61 -7.16
CA GLU A 217 -0.91 -25.52 -7.35
C GLU A 217 -1.70 -25.82 -6.04
N ASN A 218 -1.95 -24.79 -5.22
CA ASN A 218 -2.57 -24.86 -3.91
C ASN A 218 -3.83 -23.96 -3.77
N TRP A 219 -4.49 -23.62 -4.88
CA TRP A 219 -5.68 -22.75 -4.94
C TRP A 219 -6.73 -23.04 -3.87
N ALA A 220 -7.10 -22.00 -3.10
CA ALA A 220 -8.01 -22.09 -1.96
C ALA A 220 -7.60 -23.09 -0.85
N SER A 221 -6.37 -23.59 -0.86
CA SER A 221 -5.86 -24.59 0.09
C SER A 221 -4.50 -24.23 0.70
N ALA A 222 -3.99 -23.04 0.40
CA ALA A 222 -2.73 -22.53 0.95
C ALA A 222 -2.81 -22.26 2.46
N ASN A 223 -3.94 -21.68 2.87
CA ASN A 223 -4.31 -21.35 4.24
C ASN A 223 -5.85 -21.31 4.39
N ASP A 224 -6.33 -20.94 5.57
CA ASP A 224 -7.76 -20.88 5.90
C ASP A 224 -8.46 -19.59 5.46
N ALA A 225 -7.73 -18.59 4.95
CA ALA A 225 -8.29 -17.31 4.52
C ALA A 225 -9.35 -17.44 3.41
N ARG A 226 -10.45 -16.70 3.53
CA ARG A 226 -11.57 -16.70 2.58
C ARG A 226 -12.22 -15.33 2.46
N THR A 227 -12.66 -15.03 1.24
CA THR A 227 -13.73 -14.06 1.01
C THR A 227 -15.07 -14.75 1.24
N GLY A 228 -15.79 -14.38 2.29
CA GLY A 228 -17.19 -14.78 2.47
C GLY A 228 -18.10 -13.96 1.55
N ILE A 229 -18.98 -14.60 0.80
CA ILE A 229 -19.85 -14.01 -0.23
C ILE A 229 -21.31 -14.30 0.13
N LEU A 230 -22.14 -13.26 0.29
CA LEU A 230 -23.55 -13.39 0.68
C LEU A 230 -24.46 -13.37 -0.57
N ALA A 231 -24.78 -14.57 -1.05
CA ALA A 231 -25.59 -14.81 -2.24
C ALA A 231 -26.84 -15.65 -1.94
N LYS A 232 -27.85 -15.63 -2.81
CA LYS A 232 -29.12 -16.34 -2.57
C LYS A 232 -28.97 -17.85 -2.76
N ALA A 233 -28.16 -18.26 -3.74
CA ALA A 233 -27.73 -19.63 -3.97
C ALA A 233 -26.31 -19.65 -4.56
N LEU A 234 -25.69 -20.82 -4.63
CA LEU A 234 -24.39 -21.01 -5.29
C LEU A 234 -24.60 -21.17 -6.80
N THR A 235 -24.91 -20.06 -7.47
CA THR A 235 -25.03 -19.95 -8.94
C THR A 235 -24.08 -18.86 -9.43
N TYR A 236 -23.73 -18.88 -10.72
CA TYR A 236 -22.90 -17.82 -11.31
C TYR A 236 -23.59 -16.46 -11.17
N GLU A 237 -24.90 -16.42 -11.44
CA GLU A 237 -25.71 -15.21 -11.40
C GLU A 237 -25.83 -14.63 -9.98
N ASP A 238 -26.12 -15.46 -8.97
CA ASP A 238 -26.27 -15.02 -7.58
C ASP A 238 -24.92 -14.63 -6.95
N ILE A 239 -23.82 -15.31 -7.30
CA ILE A 239 -22.47 -14.94 -6.87
C ILE A 239 -22.07 -13.59 -7.51
N MET A 240 -22.26 -13.41 -8.81
CA MET A 240 -21.96 -12.13 -9.45
C MET A 240 -22.82 -10.99 -8.92
N ASP A 241 -24.13 -11.22 -8.65
CA ASP A 241 -24.99 -10.23 -7.99
C ASP A 241 -24.47 -9.85 -6.58
N ALA A 242 -23.97 -10.81 -5.81
CA ALA A 242 -23.37 -10.56 -4.49
C ALA A 242 -22.09 -9.73 -4.58
N LEU A 243 -21.20 -10.01 -5.54
CA LEU A 243 -19.97 -9.25 -5.74
C LEU A 243 -20.27 -7.81 -6.22
N TRP A 244 -21.13 -7.63 -7.22
CA TRP A 244 -21.57 -6.30 -7.71
C TRP A 244 -22.27 -5.49 -6.62
N SER A 245 -23.02 -6.17 -5.76
CA SER A 245 -23.71 -5.58 -4.61
C SER A 245 -22.83 -5.46 -3.36
N ARG A 246 -21.53 -5.74 -3.44
CA ARG A 246 -20.55 -5.56 -2.35
C ARG A 246 -20.89 -6.36 -1.09
N ARG A 247 -21.54 -7.51 -1.24
CA ARG A 247 -22.00 -8.34 -0.12
C ARG A 247 -20.91 -9.35 0.28
N THR A 248 -19.73 -8.87 0.63
CA THR A 248 -18.59 -9.72 1.05
C THR A 248 -18.11 -9.42 2.47
N PHE A 249 -17.33 -10.34 3.02
CA PHE A 249 -16.48 -10.09 4.17
C PHE A 249 -15.12 -10.78 3.97
N ALA A 250 -14.07 -10.17 4.49
CA ALA A 250 -12.75 -10.78 4.61
C ALA A 250 -12.70 -11.62 5.90
N SER A 251 -12.06 -12.78 5.85
CA SER A 251 -11.93 -13.70 6.98
C SER A 251 -10.63 -14.49 6.89
N GLU A 252 -9.92 -14.63 8.00
CA GLU A 252 -8.78 -15.56 8.12
C GLU A 252 -9.22 -16.97 8.52
N ASP A 253 -10.38 -17.10 9.17
CA ASP A 253 -11.03 -18.40 9.38
C ASP A 253 -11.93 -18.79 8.19
N LYS A 254 -11.86 -20.08 7.81
CA LYS A 254 -12.55 -20.69 6.66
C LYS A 254 -14.06 -20.96 6.85
N ASN A 255 -14.58 -20.86 8.07
CA ASN A 255 -15.94 -21.23 8.46
C ASN A 255 -16.65 -20.23 9.39
N ALA A 256 -16.00 -19.13 9.78
CA ALA A 256 -16.63 -17.98 10.41
C ALA A 256 -17.81 -17.46 9.58
N LYS A 257 -18.89 -17.08 10.26
CA LYS A 257 -20.12 -16.56 9.63
C LYS A 257 -20.41 -15.17 10.17
N LEU A 258 -20.51 -14.19 9.29
CA LEU A 258 -20.86 -12.82 9.64
C LEU A 258 -22.02 -12.33 8.75
N TYR A 259 -23.11 -11.93 9.40
CA TYR A 259 -24.18 -11.16 8.77
C TYR A 259 -24.29 -9.82 9.49
N PHE A 260 -24.12 -8.75 8.73
CA PHE A 260 -24.28 -7.39 9.21
C PHE A 260 -25.38 -6.67 8.43
N TYR A 261 -26.29 -6.02 9.15
CA TYR A 261 -27.40 -5.27 8.58
C TYR A 261 -27.47 -3.87 9.20
N ALA A 262 -27.86 -2.88 8.39
CA ALA A 262 -28.30 -1.57 8.88
C ALA A 262 -29.69 -1.25 8.33
N ASN A 263 -30.59 -0.77 9.19
CA ASN A 263 -31.99 -0.48 8.86
C ASN A 263 -32.69 -1.63 8.09
N SER A 264 -32.46 -2.87 8.52
CA SER A 264 -32.93 -4.13 7.90
C SER A 264 -32.37 -4.44 6.50
N THR A 265 -31.37 -3.70 6.03
CA THR A 265 -30.70 -3.93 4.74
C THR A 265 -29.30 -4.50 4.96
N ILE A 266 -28.90 -5.50 4.18
CA ILE A 266 -27.61 -6.22 4.33
C ILE A 266 -26.40 -5.35 3.96
N MET A 267 -25.25 -5.65 4.56
CA MET A 267 -23.93 -5.10 4.21
C MET A 267 -23.64 -5.12 2.71
N GLY A 268 -22.89 -4.13 2.23
CA GLY A 268 -22.69 -3.81 0.80
C GLY A 268 -23.63 -2.71 0.26
N SER A 269 -24.69 -2.39 1.01
CA SER A 269 -25.75 -1.47 0.59
C SER A 269 -25.43 0.00 0.86
N ILE A 270 -25.93 0.87 -0.01
CA ILE A 270 -25.90 2.33 0.16
C ILE A 270 -27.33 2.78 0.49
N LEU A 271 -27.50 3.42 1.64
CA LEU A 271 -28.79 3.85 2.19
C LEU A 271 -28.90 5.39 2.23
N PRO A 272 -30.11 5.95 2.16
CA PRO A 272 -30.30 7.38 2.36
C PRO A 272 -30.02 7.79 3.81
N TYR A 273 -29.47 9.00 3.98
CA TYR A 273 -29.25 9.64 5.26
C TYR A 273 -30.55 9.65 6.09
N SER A 274 -30.43 9.18 7.33
CA SER A 274 -31.57 9.03 8.26
C SER A 274 -31.29 9.53 9.68
N GLY A 275 -30.11 10.13 9.92
CA GLY A 275 -29.67 10.63 11.24
C GLY A 275 -29.37 9.56 12.29
N LYS A 276 -29.94 8.37 12.17
CA LYS A 276 -29.68 7.20 13.03
C LYS A 276 -29.59 5.92 12.21
N ALA A 277 -28.61 5.08 12.51
CA ALA A 277 -28.47 3.73 11.96
C ALA A 277 -28.90 2.69 13.01
N GLN A 278 -29.92 1.88 12.73
CA GLN A 278 -30.22 0.67 13.50
C GLN A 278 -29.37 -0.47 12.94
N LEU A 279 -28.30 -0.82 13.66
CA LEU A 279 -27.40 -1.91 13.30
C LEU A 279 -27.87 -3.23 13.92
N TYR A 280 -27.67 -4.33 13.20
CA TYR A 280 -27.83 -5.70 13.66
C TYR A 280 -26.64 -6.54 13.19
N ILE A 281 -26.08 -7.36 14.07
CA ILE A 281 -24.97 -8.27 13.78
C ILE A 281 -25.39 -9.67 14.23
N TYR A 282 -25.28 -10.67 13.36
CA TYR A 282 -25.18 -12.07 13.75
C TYR A 282 -23.78 -12.57 13.39
N TYR A 283 -23.11 -13.19 14.36
CA TYR A 283 -21.85 -13.88 14.16
C TYR A 283 -21.93 -15.29 14.72
N SER A 284 -21.31 -16.25 14.02
CA SER A 284 -21.03 -17.58 14.58
C SER A 284 -19.74 -18.14 14.01
N ASP A 285 -18.91 -18.65 14.91
CA ASP A 285 -17.85 -19.59 14.62
C ASP A 285 -17.69 -20.59 15.77
N LYS A 286 -18.03 -21.86 15.54
CA LYS A 286 -18.24 -22.80 16.65
C LYS A 286 -16.93 -23.36 17.18
N LYS A 287 -16.69 -23.07 18.47
CA LYS A 287 -15.47 -23.34 19.26
C LYS A 287 -14.32 -22.33 19.07
N ASP A 288 -14.47 -21.31 18.24
CA ASP A 288 -13.49 -20.22 18.17
C ASP A 288 -14.11 -18.90 18.67
N PRO A 289 -13.99 -18.60 19.97
CA PRO A 289 -14.62 -17.44 20.57
C PRO A 289 -13.87 -16.15 20.24
N VAL A 290 -14.62 -15.06 20.04
CA VAL A 290 -14.05 -13.73 19.81
C VAL A 290 -13.24 -13.23 21.02
N ASP A 291 -12.12 -12.56 20.77
CA ASP A 291 -11.42 -11.74 21.74
C ASP A 291 -12.07 -10.35 21.81
N ARG A 292 -12.16 -9.68 20.66
CA ARG A 292 -12.65 -8.30 20.51
C ARG A 292 -13.61 -8.17 19.33
N VAL A 293 -14.57 -7.26 19.45
CA VAL A 293 -15.54 -6.92 18.41
C VAL A 293 -15.69 -5.41 18.35
N TYR A 294 -15.55 -4.85 17.16
CA TYR A 294 -15.64 -3.43 16.87
C TYR A 294 -16.75 -3.16 15.84
N ILE A 295 -17.48 -2.08 16.05
CA ILE A 295 -18.19 -1.37 14.98
C ILE A 295 -17.33 -0.15 14.63
N VAL A 296 -16.92 -0.05 13.37
CA VAL A 296 -16.06 1.00 12.84
C VAL A 296 -16.90 1.89 11.94
N SER A 297 -16.83 3.21 12.13
CA SER A 297 -17.42 4.22 11.24
C SER A 297 -16.41 5.28 10.85
N GLN A 298 -16.75 6.15 9.88
CA GLN A 298 -15.89 7.28 9.50
C GLN A 298 -15.66 8.21 10.70
N SER A 299 -16.71 8.47 11.47
CA SER A 299 -16.64 9.37 12.62
C SER A 299 -16.11 8.73 13.91
N LYS A 300 -16.26 7.41 14.12
CA LYS A 300 -15.98 6.78 15.41
C LYS A 300 -15.83 5.25 15.38
N ILE A 301 -14.99 4.73 16.28
CA ILE A 301 -14.89 3.30 16.62
C ILE A 301 -15.64 3.02 17.92
N TYR A 302 -16.38 1.89 17.97
CA TYR A 302 -17.13 1.42 19.13
C TYR A 302 -16.72 -0.03 19.45
N GLU A 303 -16.17 -0.26 20.64
CA GLU A 303 -15.83 -1.61 21.12
C GLU A 303 -17.01 -2.25 21.86
N LEU A 304 -17.41 -3.45 21.44
CA LEU A 304 -18.51 -4.23 22.02
C LEU A 304 -17.97 -5.27 23.01
N SER A 305 -17.33 -4.79 24.07
CA SER A 305 -16.63 -5.61 25.08
C SER A 305 -17.49 -6.73 25.70
N GLU A 306 -18.82 -6.57 25.74
CA GLU A 306 -19.78 -7.56 26.21
C GLU A 306 -19.94 -8.79 25.29
N LEU A 307 -19.32 -8.78 24.11
CA LEU A 307 -19.28 -9.90 23.17
C LEU A 307 -18.04 -10.79 23.36
N SER A 308 -17.01 -10.31 24.05
CA SER A 308 -15.76 -11.06 24.28
C SER A 308 -16.02 -12.43 24.91
N GLY A 309 -15.35 -13.45 24.36
CA GLY A 309 -15.45 -14.84 24.78
C GLY A 309 -16.65 -15.62 24.23
N LYS A 310 -17.44 -15.06 23.32
CA LYS A 310 -18.56 -15.75 22.64
C LYS A 310 -18.13 -16.34 21.29
N ASP A 311 -18.59 -17.55 20.99
CA ASP A 311 -18.40 -18.26 19.71
C ASP A 311 -19.66 -18.20 18.81
N GLU A 312 -20.75 -17.60 19.30
CA GLU A 312 -21.93 -17.19 18.55
C GLU A 312 -22.65 -16.07 19.31
N PHE A 313 -23.14 -15.06 18.59
CA PHE A 313 -23.96 -13.99 19.17
C PHE A 313 -24.87 -13.30 18.16
N GLU A 314 -25.92 -12.69 18.69
CA GLU A 314 -26.67 -11.62 18.05
C GLU A 314 -26.45 -10.31 18.83
N TYR A 315 -26.29 -9.20 18.12
CA TYR A 315 -26.19 -7.85 18.67
C TYR A 315 -27.10 -6.89 17.91
N SER A 316 -27.61 -5.86 18.60
CA SER A 316 -28.40 -4.79 17.98
C SER A 316 -28.18 -3.48 18.72
N GLY A 317 -27.98 -2.39 17.98
CA GLY A 317 -27.75 -1.07 18.56
C GLY A 317 -28.12 0.07 17.62
N VAL A 318 -28.38 1.26 18.18
CA VAL A 318 -28.71 2.47 17.42
C VAL A 318 -27.55 3.46 17.52
N PHE A 319 -27.03 3.87 16.36
CA PHE A 319 -25.84 4.70 16.23
C PHE A 319 -26.19 6.03 15.54
N ASP A 320 -25.42 7.08 15.83
CA ASP A 320 -25.59 8.41 15.23
C ASP A 320 -25.00 8.48 13.82
N ILE A 321 -25.71 9.15 12.90
CA ILE A 321 -25.21 9.50 11.56
C ILE A 321 -24.99 11.03 11.58
N PRO A 322 -23.74 11.52 11.75
CA PRO A 322 -23.46 12.90 12.14
C PRO A 322 -23.68 13.93 11.02
N ASP A 323 -23.63 13.49 9.77
CA ASP A 323 -23.74 14.30 8.55
C ASP A 323 -24.09 13.42 7.33
N GLY A 324 -23.91 13.95 6.12
CA GLY A 324 -24.43 13.39 4.88
C GLY A 324 -23.59 12.35 4.15
N TYR A 325 -22.45 11.90 4.71
CA TYR A 325 -21.69 10.74 4.25
C TYR A 325 -21.06 10.03 5.45
N GLU A 326 -21.59 8.87 5.82
CA GLU A 326 -21.11 8.05 6.93
C GLU A 326 -21.21 6.58 6.50
N TRP A 327 -20.37 5.72 7.07
CA TRP A 327 -20.41 4.28 6.80
C TRP A 327 -20.18 3.51 8.08
N PHE A 328 -20.69 2.28 8.18
CA PHE A 328 -20.42 1.40 9.31
C PHE A 328 -19.99 0.04 8.80
N PHE A 329 -18.94 -0.56 9.38
CA PHE A 329 -18.61 -1.98 9.20
C PHE A 329 -18.29 -2.63 10.55
N VAL A 330 -18.24 -3.97 10.55
CA VAL A 330 -17.91 -4.80 11.71
C VAL A 330 -16.51 -5.38 11.55
N TYR A 331 -15.70 -5.33 12.60
CA TYR A 331 -14.37 -5.94 12.68
C TYR A 331 -14.30 -6.81 13.93
N ILE A 332 -13.96 -8.08 13.76
CA ILE A 332 -13.88 -9.11 14.80
C ILE A 332 -12.47 -9.67 14.82
N ILE A 333 -11.93 -9.88 16.02
CA ILE A 333 -10.67 -10.57 16.25
C ILE A 333 -10.97 -11.79 17.12
N GLN A 334 -10.62 -12.99 16.67
CA GLN A 334 -10.75 -14.26 17.39
C GLN A 334 -9.64 -14.43 18.44
N LYS A 335 -9.78 -15.41 19.35
CA LYS A 335 -8.81 -15.61 20.45
C LYS A 335 -7.52 -16.30 20.03
N ASP A 336 -7.49 -16.95 18.88
CA ASP A 336 -6.29 -17.50 18.28
C ASP A 336 -5.49 -16.46 17.46
N GLY A 337 -6.16 -15.40 17.03
CA GLY A 337 -5.61 -14.27 16.30
C GLY A 337 -6.44 -13.87 15.07
N ASN A 338 -7.24 -14.79 14.52
CA ASN A 338 -7.87 -14.62 13.20
C ASN A 338 -8.78 -13.38 13.14
N GLU A 339 -8.69 -12.65 12.02
CA GLU A 339 -9.44 -11.44 11.78
C GLU A 339 -10.60 -11.64 10.79
N ILE A 340 -11.74 -10.97 11.04
CA ILE A 340 -12.93 -10.97 10.18
C ILE A 340 -13.47 -9.54 10.05
N VAL A 341 -13.61 -9.05 8.82
CA VAL A 341 -14.06 -7.66 8.53
C VAL A 341 -15.19 -7.67 7.50
N SER A 342 -16.32 -7.04 7.83
CA SER A 342 -17.49 -6.96 6.93
C SER A 342 -17.38 -5.87 5.87
N ALA A 343 -18.16 -6.02 4.80
CA ALA A 343 -18.57 -4.87 3.99
C ALA A 343 -19.18 -3.76 4.84
N PRO A 344 -19.09 -2.49 4.43
CA PRO A 344 -19.83 -1.41 5.05
C PRO A 344 -21.31 -1.45 4.70
N VAL A 345 -22.12 -0.73 5.49
CA VAL A 345 -23.34 -0.08 4.99
C VAL A 345 -23.10 1.42 5.01
N TRP A 346 -23.29 2.06 3.86
CA TRP A 346 -23.13 3.50 3.69
C TRP A 346 -24.45 4.23 3.92
N PHE A 347 -24.37 5.46 4.42
CA PHE A 347 -25.47 6.37 4.67
C PHE A 347 -25.17 7.73 4.02
N GLU A 348 -25.90 8.04 2.96
CA GLU A 348 -25.62 9.19 2.12
C GLU A 348 -26.81 10.12 1.93
N THR A 349 -26.57 11.42 1.80
CA THR A 349 -27.61 12.33 1.29
C THR A 349 -27.89 12.10 -0.20
N ASN A 350 -29.15 12.35 -0.58
CA ASN A 350 -29.60 12.37 -1.98
C ASN A 350 -29.03 13.55 -2.81
N SER A 351 -28.04 14.29 -2.28
CA SER A 351 -27.35 15.33 -3.05
C SER A 351 -26.43 14.65 -4.07
N PRO A 352 -26.56 14.92 -5.38
CA PRO A 352 -25.66 14.35 -6.37
C PRO A 352 -24.26 14.97 -6.28
N ILE A 353 -24.14 16.19 -5.78
CA ILE A 353 -22.86 16.79 -5.41
C ILE A 353 -22.48 16.38 -3.98
N LYS A 354 -21.28 15.85 -3.82
CA LYS A 354 -20.73 15.26 -2.61
C LYS A 354 -19.43 15.97 -2.21
N VAL A 355 -19.07 15.88 -0.94
CA VAL A 355 -17.77 16.33 -0.40
C VAL A 355 -17.16 15.18 0.38
N ASN A 356 -15.95 14.74 0.01
CA ASN A 356 -15.22 13.67 0.70
C ASN A 356 -13.76 14.06 0.91
N TYR A 357 -13.00 13.17 1.55
CA TYR A 357 -11.57 13.34 1.83
C TYR A 357 -11.29 14.72 2.44
N VAL A 358 -11.84 15.01 3.62
CA VAL A 358 -11.66 16.31 4.28
C VAL A 358 -10.40 16.31 5.16
N ARG A 359 -9.50 17.27 4.93
CA ARG A 359 -8.25 17.49 5.69
C ARG A 359 -8.27 18.86 6.39
N VAL A 360 -7.83 18.88 7.65
CA VAL A 360 -7.58 20.11 8.42
C VAL A 360 -6.08 20.42 8.37
N GLY A 361 -5.74 21.66 7.99
CA GLY A 361 -4.36 22.15 7.99
C GLY A 361 -4.20 23.31 8.98
N PRO A 362 -3.25 23.24 9.95
CA PRO A 362 -2.50 22.04 10.35
C PRO A 362 -3.40 21.00 11.04
N LYS A 363 -2.93 19.76 11.20
CA LYS A 363 -3.69 18.63 11.75
C LYS A 363 -4.16 18.85 13.19
N ASN A 364 -3.31 19.49 14.01
CA ASN A 364 -3.60 19.86 15.40
C ASN A 364 -3.46 21.39 15.56
N PRO A 365 -4.46 22.18 15.16
CA PRO A 365 -4.35 23.64 15.14
C PRO A 365 -4.36 24.25 16.54
N ASN A 366 -3.71 25.40 16.69
CA ASN A 366 -3.78 26.24 17.89
C ASN A 366 -4.29 27.65 17.58
N VAL A 367 -4.69 28.40 18.62
CA VAL A 367 -5.28 29.75 18.50
C VAL A 367 -4.45 30.79 17.73
N ASN A 368 -3.13 30.60 17.61
CA ASN A 368 -2.25 31.52 16.89
C ASN A 368 -2.10 31.17 15.40
N GLN A 369 -2.53 29.99 14.95
CA GLN A 369 -2.37 29.50 13.58
C GLN A 369 -3.61 29.81 12.73
N ASN A 370 -3.41 30.06 11.44
CA ASN A 370 -4.50 30.05 10.48
C ASN A 370 -4.89 28.60 10.19
N VAL A 371 -6.18 28.30 10.32
CA VAL A 371 -6.75 27.01 9.93
C VAL A 371 -7.19 27.09 8.46
N GLN A 372 -6.85 26.06 7.71
CA GLN A 372 -7.36 25.81 6.37
C GLN A 372 -8.03 24.44 6.32
N ILE A 373 -8.99 24.29 5.41
CA ILE A 373 -9.69 23.04 5.14
C ILE A 373 -9.50 22.71 3.66
N THR A 374 -9.03 21.50 3.37
CA THR A 374 -8.86 20.98 2.01
C THR A 374 -9.75 19.75 1.82
N PHE A 375 -10.47 19.65 0.72
CA PHE A 375 -11.44 18.59 0.48
C PHE A 375 -11.66 18.36 -1.02
N ASP A 376 -12.15 17.18 -1.38
CA ASP A 376 -12.57 16.89 -2.74
C ASP A 376 -14.08 17.14 -2.86
N ILE A 377 -14.50 17.79 -3.95
CA ILE A 377 -15.92 18.03 -4.26
C ILE A 377 -16.24 17.50 -5.65
N TYR A 378 -17.25 16.62 -5.74
CA TYR A 378 -17.54 15.88 -6.95
C TYR A 378 -19.03 15.68 -7.20
N ASN A 379 -19.36 15.42 -8.46
CA ASN A 379 -20.67 15.00 -8.92
C ASN A 379 -20.69 13.46 -8.99
N SER A 380 -21.71 12.83 -8.42
CA SER A 380 -21.92 11.37 -8.42
C SER A 380 -22.89 10.89 -9.51
N SER A 381 -23.39 11.81 -10.35
CA SER A 381 -24.45 11.54 -11.33
C SER A 381 -23.97 11.56 -12.79
N GLU A 382 -24.79 10.96 -13.66
CA GLU A 382 -24.61 10.94 -15.12
C GLU A 382 -25.05 12.25 -15.81
N GLN A 383 -25.43 13.29 -15.05
CA GLN A 383 -25.90 14.59 -15.58
C GLN A 383 -25.02 15.72 -15.04
N PRO A 384 -24.89 16.87 -15.73
CA PRO A 384 -24.25 18.05 -15.16
C PRO A 384 -25.06 18.57 -13.98
N GLU A 385 -24.39 18.95 -12.89
CA GLU A 385 -25.02 19.39 -11.65
C GLU A 385 -24.56 20.79 -11.22
N GLU A 386 -25.51 21.62 -10.79
CA GLU A 386 -25.26 22.96 -10.25
C GLU A 386 -25.73 23.07 -8.80
N GLY A 387 -24.98 23.80 -8.00
CA GLY A 387 -25.34 24.01 -6.60
C GLY A 387 -24.69 25.22 -5.96
N VAL A 388 -25.06 25.45 -4.70
CA VAL A 388 -24.39 26.41 -3.82
C VAL A 388 -23.70 25.64 -2.71
N LEU A 389 -22.37 25.64 -2.73
CA LEU A 389 -21.54 25.17 -1.62
C LEU A 389 -21.51 26.25 -0.54
N LYS A 390 -21.88 25.88 0.68
CA LYS A 390 -21.65 26.66 1.89
C LYS A 390 -20.78 25.86 2.85
N VAL A 391 -19.85 26.54 3.51
CA VAL A 391 -19.13 25.96 4.65
C VAL A 391 -19.45 26.78 5.88
N LEU A 392 -19.95 26.09 6.90
CA LEU A 392 -20.25 26.67 8.21
C LEU A 392 -19.19 26.26 9.22
N VAL A 393 -18.71 27.19 10.04
CA VAL A 393 -17.81 26.93 11.18
C VAL A 393 -18.61 27.20 12.45
N ASN A 394 -18.85 26.16 13.26
CA ASN A 394 -19.72 26.20 14.42
C ASN A 394 -21.10 26.83 14.10
N GLY A 395 -21.68 26.46 12.95
CA GLY A 395 -22.96 26.98 12.44
C GLY A 395 -22.91 28.37 11.79
N ASN A 396 -21.79 29.09 11.84
CA ASN A 396 -21.65 30.42 11.24
C ASN A 396 -21.08 30.33 9.82
N LEU A 397 -21.61 31.10 8.87
CA LEU A 397 -21.16 31.07 7.48
C LEU A 397 -19.73 31.59 7.34
N ALA A 398 -18.81 30.71 6.93
CA ALA A 398 -17.42 31.05 6.65
C ALA A 398 -17.12 31.15 5.14
N PHE A 399 -17.81 30.34 4.31
CA PHE A 399 -17.61 30.32 2.86
C PHE A 399 -18.92 30.07 2.11
N ASN A 400 -19.06 30.63 0.91
CA ASN A 400 -20.24 30.46 0.05
C ASN A 400 -19.87 30.67 -1.43
N GLU A 401 -20.11 29.66 -2.27
CA GLU A 401 -19.73 29.67 -3.69
C GLU A 401 -20.80 28.95 -4.55
N LYS A 402 -21.00 29.41 -5.79
CA LYS A 402 -21.74 28.65 -6.79
C LYS A 402 -20.81 27.67 -7.49
N ILE A 403 -21.22 26.42 -7.57
CA ILE A 403 -20.46 25.34 -8.21
C ILE A 403 -21.27 24.78 -9.38
N SER A 404 -20.55 24.35 -10.41
CA SER A 404 -21.05 23.62 -11.56
C SER A 404 -20.06 22.51 -11.86
N LEU A 405 -20.54 21.29 -12.00
CA LEU A 405 -19.73 20.09 -12.24
C LEU A 405 -20.34 19.29 -13.39
N GLU A 406 -19.49 18.89 -14.33
CA GLU A 406 -19.85 17.96 -15.40
C GLU A 406 -20.27 16.59 -14.82
N PRO A 407 -20.91 15.69 -15.60
CA PRO A 407 -21.16 14.31 -15.20
C PRO A 407 -19.89 13.65 -14.66
N PHE A 408 -19.96 13.07 -13.46
CA PHE A 408 -18.82 12.51 -12.72
C PHE A 408 -17.62 13.46 -12.49
N GLY A 409 -17.79 14.77 -12.71
CA GLY A 409 -16.74 15.78 -12.57
C GLY A 409 -16.36 15.99 -11.11
N ILE A 410 -15.05 16.16 -10.87
CA ILE A 410 -14.44 16.29 -9.54
C ILE A 410 -13.40 17.42 -9.53
N ASN A 411 -13.47 18.27 -8.50
CA ASN A 411 -12.44 19.22 -8.15
C ASN A 411 -11.69 18.68 -6.93
N TYR A 412 -10.49 18.13 -7.17
CA TYR A 412 -9.58 17.66 -6.12
C TYR A 412 -9.00 18.82 -5.31
N ASP A 413 -8.66 18.56 -4.05
CA ASP A 413 -7.89 19.45 -3.17
C ASP A 413 -8.42 20.89 -3.09
N LYS A 414 -9.74 21.09 -3.15
CA LYS A 414 -10.35 22.41 -2.98
C LYS A 414 -10.05 22.93 -1.59
N ASN A 415 -9.29 24.02 -1.52
CA ASN A 415 -8.84 24.63 -0.27
C ASN A 415 -9.67 25.87 0.10
N ILE A 416 -10.04 25.98 1.38
CA ILE A 416 -10.69 27.15 1.98
C ILE A 416 -9.89 27.57 3.21
N GLN A 417 -9.54 28.86 3.29
CA GLN A 417 -8.93 29.47 4.46
C GLN A 417 -10.01 29.86 5.47
N LEU A 418 -9.99 29.27 6.67
CA LEU A 418 -10.87 29.64 7.78
C LEU A 418 -10.27 30.75 8.66
N GLY A 419 -8.94 30.95 8.59
CA GLY A 419 -8.21 31.91 9.42
C GLY A 419 -8.01 31.40 10.85
N LYS A 420 -7.66 32.30 11.79
CA LYS A 420 -7.48 31.93 13.20
C LYS A 420 -8.83 31.60 13.85
N LEU A 421 -8.88 30.49 14.59
CA LEU A 421 -10.08 30.03 15.30
C LEU A 421 -9.87 30.12 16.81
N ALA A 422 -10.97 30.30 17.55
CA ALA A 422 -10.95 30.23 19.02
C ALA A 422 -10.67 28.78 19.49
N ALA A 423 -10.10 28.65 20.67
CA ALA A 423 -9.82 27.34 21.26
C ALA A 423 -11.11 26.55 21.58
N GLY A 424 -10.98 25.24 21.60
CA GLY A 424 -12.06 24.27 21.85
C GLY A 424 -12.39 23.44 20.62
N ASN A 425 -13.51 22.72 20.69
CA ASN A 425 -13.97 21.88 19.59
C ASN A 425 -14.60 22.75 18.50
N VAL A 426 -14.18 22.53 17.26
CA VAL A 426 -14.71 23.16 16.06
C VAL A 426 -15.38 22.09 15.22
N ARG A 427 -16.64 22.33 14.85
CA ARG A 427 -17.37 21.59 13.82
C ARG A 427 -17.40 22.43 12.54
N VAL A 428 -17.05 21.80 11.42
CA VAL A 428 -17.17 22.38 10.08
C VAL A 428 -18.19 21.55 9.30
N ASP A 429 -19.26 22.20 8.84
CA ASP A 429 -20.31 21.57 8.05
C ASP A 429 -20.22 22.02 6.59
N PHE A 430 -20.25 21.08 5.65
CA PHE A 430 -20.33 21.33 4.22
C PHE A 430 -21.77 21.15 3.76
N LEU A 431 -22.37 22.19 3.18
CA LEU A 431 -23.74 22.15 2.70
C LEU A 431 -23.80 22.39 1.19
N ILE A 432 -24.49 21.51 0.46
CA ILE A 432 -24.92 21.77 -0.91
C ILE A 432 -26.40 22.13 -0.87
N ASN A 433 -26.76 23.29 -1.42
CA ASN A 433 -28.17 23.74 -1.50
C ASN A 433 -28.91 23.73 -0.14
N ASN A 434 -28.16 23.96 0.94
CA ASN A 434 -28.56 23.91 2.37
C ASN A 434 -28.81 22.50 2.96
N VAL A 435 -28.44 21.42 2.28
CA VAL A 435 -28.35 20.06 2.82
C VAL A 435 -26.92 19.80 3.27
N VAL A 436 -26.69 19.38 4.53
CA VAL A 436 -25.36 18.98 5.02
C VAL A 436 -24.96 17.69 4.32
N VAL A 437 -23.90 17.72 3.50
CA VAL A 437 -23.42 16.56 2.73
C VAL A 437 -22.23 15.86 3.39
N GLN A 438 -21.49 16.55 4.27
CA GLN A 438 -20.31 16.06 4.97
C GLN A 438 -20.01 17.00 6.16
N SER A 439 -19.35 16.52 7.21
CA SER A 439 -18.84 17.37 8.29
C SER A 439 -17.48 16.91 8.80
N ILE A 440 -16.76 17.77 9.51
CA ILE A 440 -15.57 17.36 10.26
C ILE A 440 -15.54 18.06 11.62
N THR A 441 -15.09 17.35 12.64
CA THR A 441 -14.85 17.92 13.98
C THR A 441 -13.38 17.77 14.34
N PHE A 442 -12.76 18.85 14.81
CA PHE A 442 -11.39 18.88 15.32
C PHE A 442 -11.28 19.80 16.54
N THR A 443 -10.15 19.75 17.25
CA THR A 443 -9.91 20.61 18.41
C THR A 443 -8.86 21.66 18.08
N VAL A 444 -9.13 22.92 18.42
CA VAL A 444 -8.16 24.01 18.40
C VAL A 444 -7.61 24.18 19.82
N SER A 445 -6.29 24.06 20.01
CA SER A 445 -5.68 24.16 21.34
C SER A 445 -5.45 25.59 21.81
N GLU A 446 -5.69 25.87 23.10
CA GLU A 446 -5.26 27.12 23.76
C GLU A 446 -3.74 27.25 23.82
N LYS A 447 -3.05 26.11 23.98
CA LYS A 447 -1.60 26.06 24.00
C LYS A 447 -1.07 26.36 22.60
N SER A 448 -0.38 27.48 22.44
CA SER A 448 0.48 27.69 21.29
C SER A 448 1.54 26.59 21.25
N GLY A 449 1.67 25.91 20.11
CA GLY A 449 2.93 25.23 19.81
C GLY A 449 4.05 26.26 19.71
N LEU A 450 5.29 25.80 19.75
CA LEU A 450 6.45 26.69 19.75
C LEU A 450 6.44 27.57 18.49
N THR A 451 6.74 28.85 18.62
CA THR A 451 7.18 29.67 17.50
C THR A 451 8.67 29.40 17.29
N ILE A 452 8.98 28.77 16.16
CA ILE A 452 10.30 28.29 15.78
C ILE A 452 10.82 29.21 14.69
N LEU A 453 11.78 30.06 15.05
CA LEU A 453 12.52 30.87 14.09
C LEU A 453 13.66 30.04 13.49
N VAL A 454 13.75 30.00 12.17
CA VAL A 454 14.79 29.30 11.43
C VAL A 454 15.66 30.31 10.71
N ASP A 455 16.97 30.21 10.88
CA ASP A 455 17.92 31.02 10.13
C ASP A 455 17.98 30.58 8.65
N LYS A 456 17.98 31.57 7.76
CA LYS A 456 18.15 31.44 6.30
C LYS A 456 19.08 32.51 5.71
N LEU A 457 19.73 33.33 6.54
CA LEU A 457 20.45 34.53 6.12
C LEU A 457 21.96 34.29 5.92
N HIS A 458 22.51 33.25 6.55
CA HIS A 458 23.96 33.05 6.68
C HIS A 458 24.53 31.95 5.78
N GLU A 459 24.04 31.84 4.53
CA GLU A 459 24.35 30.71 3.63
C GLU A 459 24.06 29.34 4.29
N ASN A 460 23.02 29.29 5.12
CA ASN A 460 22.66 28.14 5.96
C ASN A 460 22.41 26.86 5.15
N ASP A 461 22.84 25.72 5.67
CA ASP A 461 22.64 24.42 5.01
C ASP A 461 21.23 23.86 5.27
N ILE A 462 20.25 24.37 4.52
CA ILE A 462 18.83 24.00 4.63
C ILE A 462 18.53 22.81 3.73
N THR A 463 18.63 21.60 4.29
CA THR A 463 18.36 20.34 3.57
C THR A 463 16.86 19.98 3.53
N ASP A 464 16.46 19.15 2.57
CA ASP A 464 15.09 18.60 2.51
C ASP A 464 14.71 17.79 3.76
N GLU A 465 15.68 17.08 4.35
CA GLU A 465 15.51 16.36 5.62
C GLU A 465 15.14 17.34 6.75
N PHE A 466 15.83 18.49 6.84
CA PHE A 466 15.50 19.52 7.81
C PHE A 466 14.15 20.19 7.51
N LEU A 467 13.83 20.46 6.24
CA LEU A 467 12.50 20.93 5.85
C LEU A 467 11.38 19.95 6.21
N ALA A 468 11.62 18.63 6.14
CA ALA A 468 10.67 17.61 6.58
C ALA A 468 10.44 17.65 8.10
N ILE A 469 11.50 17.86 8.91
CA ILE A 469 11.38 18.11 10.35
C ILE A 469 10.54 19.37 10.64
N LEU A 470 10.75 20.46 9.89
CA LEU A 470 9.96 21.68 10.04
C LEU A 470 8.48 21.46 9.68
N ARG A 471 8.18 20.68 8.62
CA ARG A 471 6.80 20.28 8.29
C ARG A 471 6.18 19.44 9.40
N ALA A 472 6.88 18.43 9.92
CA ALA A 472 6.41 17.61 11.04
C ALA A 472 6.17 18.44 12.33
N LEU A 473 6.98 19.48 12.57
CA LEU A 473 6.73 20.46 13.63
C LEU A 473 5.43 21.24 13.39
N GLN A 474 5.19 21.71 12.16
CA GLN A 474 3.96 22.43 11.79
C GLN A 474 2.72 21.55 11.90
N GLU A 475 2.79 20.29 11.47
CA GLU A 475 1.74 19.28 11.61
C GLU A 475 1.40 18.98 13.08
N ASN A 476 2.42 18.98 13.95
CA ASN A 476 2.29 18.88 15.40
C ASN A 476 1.90 20.21 16.08
N GLY A 477 1.41 21.20 15.32
CA GLY A 477 0.82 22.43 15.86
C GLY A 477 1.82 23.52 16.26
N ASN A 478 3.08 23.43 15.83
CA ASN A 478 4.08 24.50 16.03
C ASN A 478 4.04 25.52 14.87
N THR A 479 4.54 26.73 15.10
CA THR A 479 4.70 27.75 14.05
C THR A 479 6.14 27.74 13.60
N VAL A 480 6.41 27.68 12.29
CA VAL A 480 7.76 27.84 11.73
C VAL A 480 7.82 29.15 10.95
N LEU A 481 8.78 29.99 11.32
CA LEU A 481 9.12 31.25 10.68
C LEU A 481 10.55 31.18 10.14
N PHE A 482 10.85 31.85 9.04
CA PHE A 482 12.23 32.00 8.55
C PHE A 482 12.67 33.45 8.70
N ALA A 483 13.88 33.68 9.24
CA ALA A 483 14.40 35.02 9.46
C ALA A 483 14.55 35.80 8.15
N GLU A 484 13.87 36.93 8.00
CA GLU A 484 13.92 37.76 6.77
C GLU A 484 14.89 38.94 6.89
N THR A 485 15.24 39.29 8.13
CA THR A 485 16.23 40.28 8.53
C THR A 485 17.04 39.72 9.70
N ILE A 486 18.22 40.32 9.95
CA ILE A 486 19.12 40.11 11.10
C ILE A 486 18.50 39.36 12.29
N LEU A 487 19.17 38.32 12.79
CA LEU A 487 18.73 37.50 13.94
C LEU A 487 18.74 38.28 15.25
N LYS A 488 17.77 39.18 15.41
CA LYS A 488 17.61 40.06 16.56
C LYS A 488 16.14 40.46 16.74
N ASP A 489 15.74 40.71 17.98
CA ASP A 489 14.45 41.30 18.38
C ASP A 489 13.18 40.50 17.96
N TYR A 490 13.29 39.20 17.68
CA TYR A 490 12.15 38.30 17.48
C TYR A 490 11.51 37.90 18.82
N GLU A 491 10.75 38.81 19.44
CA GLU A 491 10.12 38.61 20.76
C GLU A 491 9.07 37.47 20.80
N GLU A 492 8.48 37.12 19.66
CA GLU A 492 7.46 36.06 19.56
C GLU A 492 8.03 34.64 19.43
N ALA A 493 9.36 34.47 19.32
CA ALA A 493 10.00 33.16 19.17
C ALA A 493 10.22 32.44 20.51
N ASP A 494 9.92 31.14 20.56
CA ASP A 494 10.22 30.25 21.69
C ASP A 494 11.51 29.44 21.46
N LEU A 495 11.84 29.18 20.19
CA LEU A 495 12.97 28.39 19.74
C LEU A 495 13.60 29.04 18.50
N VAL A 496 14.92 29.18 18.49
CA VAL A 496 15.69 29.50 17.27
C VAL A 496 16.46 28.25 16.85
N ILE A 497 16.33 27.85 15.58
CA ILE A 497 17.17 26.82 14.95
C ILE A 497 18.08 27.50 13.93
N ILE A 498 19.38 27.28 14.07
CA ILE A 498 20.41 27.81 13.18
C ILE A 498 21.10 26.60 12.52
N PRO A 499 20.72 26.23 11.29
CA PRO A 499 21.54 25.35 10.46
C PRO A 499 22.82 26.10 10.14
N THR A 500 23.98 25.56 10.49
CA THR A 500 25.23 26.27 10.21
C THR A 500 25.49 26.33 8.71
N PRO A 501 26.34 27.27 8.24
CA PRO A 501 26.55 27.49 6.81
C PRO A 501 26.94 26.23 6.03
N LYS A 502 26.60 26.23 4.74
CA LYS A 502 27.04 25.21 3.77
C LYS A 502 28.50 25.43 3.36
N GLN A 503 29.22 24.36 3.05
CA GLN A 503 30.66 24.41 2.76
C GLN A 503 31.01 25.33 1.57
N ASP A 504 30.20 25.32 0.51
CA ASP A 504 30.37 26.13 -0.71
C ASP A 504 29.75 27.53 -0.62
N GLY A 505 29.23 27.93 0.55
CA GLY A 505 28.72 29.28 0.78
C GLY A 505 29.80 30.36 0.65
N LEU A 506 29.38 31.59 0.35
CA LEU A 506 30.27 32.74 0.28
C LEU A 506 30.65 33.22 1.68
N ASP A 507 31.93 33.13 2.04
CA ASP A 507 32.41 33.36 3.43
C ASP A 507 31.93 34.68 4.07
N PHE A 508 31.81 35.78 3.31
CA PHE A 508 31.31 37.06 3.83
C PHE A 508 29.86 37.01 4.34
N PHE A 509 29.04 36.09 3.83
CA PHE A 509 27.66 35.87 4.29
C PHE A 509 27.58 34.82 5.40
N LYS A 510 28.65 34.10 5.73
CA LYS A 510 28.64 33.04 6.76
C LYS A 510 28.81 33.56 8.20
N ASP A 511 29.24 34.81 8.40
CA ASP A 511 29.55 35.36 9.72
C ASP A 511 28.30 35.91 10.43
N LEU A 512 28.01 35.45 11.66
CA LEU A 512 27.06 36.09 12.57
C LEU A 512 27.64 37.41 13.09
N ILE A 513 26.90 38.51 13.01
CA ILE A 513 27.39 39.81 13.48
C ILE A 513 27.26 39.95 15.01
N PRO A 514 28.04 40.84 15.68
CA PRO A 514 28.09 40.91 17.14
C PRO A 514 26.72 41.08 17.83
N ASP A 515 25.83 41.87 17.23
CA ASP A 515 24.46 42.08 17.70
C ASP A 515 23.60 40.79 17.71
N GLU A 516 23.77 39.92 16.72
CA GLU A 516 23.09 38.62 16.65
C GLU A 516 23.65 37.65 17.67
N VAL A 517 24.98 37.65 17.84
CA VAL A 517 25.67 36.83 18.85
C VAL A 517 25.25 37.24 20.26
N GLU A 518 25.13 38.54 20.54
CA GLU A 518 24.62 39.04 21.81
C GLU A 518 23.15 38.64 22.01
N TRP A 519 22.29 38.84 21.00
CA TRP A 519 20.88 38.47 21.08
C TRP A 519 20.70 36.96 21.28
N LEU A 520 21.33 36.11 20.49
CA LEU A 520 21.24 34.64 20.61
C LEU A 520 21.76 34.12 21.96
N ASN A 521 22.80 34.73 22.53
CA ASN A 521 23.27 34.38 23.88
C ASN A 521 22.41 34.98 25.00
N THR A 522 21.55 35.97 24.74
CA THR A 522 20.64 36.58 25.73
C THR A 522 19.17 36.20 25.54
N PHE A 523 18.84 35.53 24.44
CA PHE A 523 17.52 35.03 24.09
C PHE A 523 16.92 34.19 25.23
N LYS A 524 15.63 34.41 25.50
CA LYS A 524 14.91 33.77 26.62
C LYS A 524 14.44 32.35 26.29
N GLY A 525 14.21 32.06 25.01
CA GLY A 525 13.85 30.74 24.53
C GLY A 525 15.06 29.83 24.36
N ARG A 526 14.90 28.75 23.60
CA ARG A 526 16.00 27.81 23.28
C ARG A 526 16.70 28.23 21.99
N VAL A 527 18.00 28.03 21.90
CA VAL A 527 18.76 28.09 20.62
C VAL A 527 19.31 26.70 20.34
N ILE A 528 19.13 26.21 19.11
CA ILE A 528 19.71 24.96 18.63
C ILE A 528 20.58 25.23 17.40
N LEU A 529 21.84 24.80 17.45
CA LEU A 529 22.75 24.76 16.32
C LEU A 529 22.61 23.40 15.62
N LEU A 530 22.14 23.38 14.38
CA LEU A 530 22.14 22.19 13.54
C LEU A 530 23.40 22.20 12.67
N LYS A 531 24.19 21.12 12.70
CA LYS A 531 25.41 21.00 11.91
C LYS A 531 25.11 20.92 10.40
N GLY A 532 25.48 21.97 9.67
CA GLY A 532 25.60 21.97 8.20
C GLY A 532 26.95 21.42 7.71
N SER A 533 27.17 21.47 6.39
CA SER A 533 28.37 20.91 5.74
C SER A 533 29.67 21.68 6.01
N ASP A 534 29.64 22.94 6.43
CA ASP A 534 30.84 23.67 6.83
C ASP A 534 31.23 23.37 8.30
N GLU A 535 32.14 22.40 8.50
CA GLU A 535 32.63 22.02 9.82
C GLU A 535 33.41 23.13 10.54
N GLU A 536 34.05 24.05 9.81
CA GLU A 536 34.78 25.16 10.42
C GLU A 536 33.79 26.17 11.02
N TYR A 537 32.75 26.52 10.27
CA TYR A 537 31.71 27.41 10.77
C TYR A 537 30.84 26.78 11.85
N PHE A 538 30.58 25.47 11.81
CA PHE A 538 29.95 24.77 12.94
C PHE A 538 30.77 24.93 14.24
N ARG A 539 32.10 24.80 14.17
CA ARG A 539 32.98 25.05 15.32
C ARG A 539 32.94 26.51 15.77
N LYS A 540 33.07 27.48 14.85
CA LYS A 540 32.99 28.93 15.17
C LYS A 540 31.68 29.28 15.88
N TYR A 541 30.55 28.85 15.32
CA TYR A 541 29.23 29.13 15.90
C TYR A 541 29.06 28.48 17.29
N THR A 542 29.60 27.27 17.49
CA THR A 542 29.60 26.60 18.81
C THR A 542 30.44 27.36 19.85
N GLU A 543 31.57 27.95 19.44
CA GLU A 543 32.41 28.80 20.31
C GLU A 543 31.72 30.15 20.63
N MET A 544 31.00 30.73 19.66
CA MET A 544 30.31 32.03 19.79
C MET A 544 28.99 31.94 20.57
N LEU A 545 28.20 30.88 20.37
CA LEU A 545 26.85 30.71 20.93
C LEU A 545 26.85 29.76 22.12
N THR A 546 27.52 30.17 23.19
CA THR A 546 27.77 29.38 24.42
C THR A 546 26.54 28.77 25.11
N LYS A 547 25.32 29.23 24.81
CA LYS A 547 24.05 28.68 25.32
C LYS A 547 23.30 27.77 24.35
N ALA A 548 23.75 27.66 23.09
CA ALA A 548 23.05 26.84 22.10
C ALA A 548 23.24 25.34 22.39
N THR A 549 22.18 24.57 22.18
CA THR A 549 22.29 23.10 22.13
C THR A 549 22.74 22.70 20.73
N SER A 550 23.80 21.91 20.60
CA SER A 550 24.26 21.42 19.30
C SER A 550 23.56 20.12 18.91
N ALA A 551 23.14 20.01 17.65
CA ALA A 551 22.65 18.82 16.99
C ALA A 551 23.57 18.51 15.78
N ASN A 552 24.26 17.38 15.81
CA ASN A 552 25.24 17.01 14.80
C ASN A 552 24.61 16.41 13.53
N SER A 553 23.28 16.23 13.52
CA SER A 553 22.48 15.69 12.42
C SER A 553 21.01 16.07 12.58
N VAL A 554 20.23 15.95 11.49
CA VAL A 554 18.78 16.13 11.50
C VAL A 554 18.07 15.10 12.40
N ASP A 555 18.58 13.87 12.48
CA ASP A 555 18.07 12.83 13.41
C ASP A 555 18.29 13.20 14.88
N GLU A 556 19.43 13.82 15.21
CA GLU A 556 19.69 14.30 16.57
C GLU A 556 18.80 15.50 16.90
N LEU A 557 18.58 16.41 15.95
CA LEU A 557 17.60 17.50 16.08
C LEU A 557 16.19 16.94 16.33
N ALA A 558 15.75 15.94 15.56
CA ALA A 558 14.44 15.29 15.75
C ALA A 558 14.27 14.73 17.17
N LYS A 559 15.31 14.06 17.70
CA LYS A 559 15.34 13.55 19.08
C LYS A 559 15.29 14.68 20.13
N ILE A 560 16.03 15.77 19.92
CA ILE A 560 16.03 16.96 20.80
C ILE A 560 14.66 17.67 20.81
N LEU A 561 13.89 17.54 19.73
CA LEU A 561 12.55 18.10 19.56
C LEU A 561 11.42 17.13 19.92
N GLY A 562 11.71 15.84 20.13
CA GLY A 562 10.71 14.81 20.47
C GLY A 562 9.85 14.35 19.30
N ILE A 563 10.37 14.41 18.07
CA ILE A 563 9.66 14.02 16.84
C ILE A 563 10.05 12.60 16.44
N SER A 564 9.07 11.76 16.09
CA SER A 564 9.31 10.47 15.46
C SER A 564 9.50 10.65 13.94
N THR A 565 10.69 10.36 13.44
CA THR A 565 11.00 10.39 12.01
C THR A 565 10.58 9.09 11.32
N THR A 566 9.28 8.96 11.02
CA THR A 566 8.85 8.09 9.92
C THR A 566 9.25 8.79 8.62
N THR A 567 10.35 8.34 8.03
CA THR A 567 11.05 9.01 6.93
C THR A 567 10.18 9.14 5.68
N SER A 568 9.85 10.38 5.32
CA SER A 568 9.27 10.73 4.03
C SER A 568 10.33 10.71 2.92
N ASN A 569 9.95 10.23 1.74
CA ASN A 569 10.85 10.04 0.60
C ASN A 569 11.41 11.37 0.05
N VAL A 570 12.70 11.62 0.24
CA VAL A 570 13.54 12.44 -0.67
C VAL A 570 14.90 11.76 -0.81
N THR A 571 15.49 11.83 -2.01
CA THR A 571 16.75 11.17 -2.40
C THR A 571 17.94 11.57 -1.53
N LYS A 572 18.22 10.76 -0.50
CA LYS A 572 19.50 10.72 0.19
C LYS A 572 20.61 10.49 -0.83
N GLN A 573 21.65 11.31 -0.83
CA GLN A 573 22.79 11.11 -1.73
C GLN A 573 23.43 9.76 -1.41
N MET A 574 23.23 8.78 -2.29
CA MET A 574 23.68 7.41 -2.06
C MET A 574 25.18 7.38 -1.81
N LYS A 575 25.58 6.68 -0.74
CA LYS A 575 26.99 6.44 -0.45
C LYS A 575 27.60 5.73 -1.65
N LYS A 576 28.87 6.04 -1.94
CA LYS A 576 29.66 5.31 -2.92
C LYS A 576 30.02 3.92 -2.38
N ALA A 577 29.01 3.07 -2.31
CA ALA A 577 29.05 1.72 -1.75
C ALA A 577 28.28 0.74 -2.64
N VAL A 578 28.67 -0.52 -2.60
CA VAL A 578 28.00 -1.63 -3.26
C VAL A 578 27.58 -2.63 -2.19
N TYR A 579 26.27 -2.84 -2.06
CA TYR A 579 25.70 -3.89 -1.24
C TYR A 579 25.62 -5.18 -2.05
N ILE A 580 26.01 -6.30 -1.46
CA ILE A 580 26.01 -7.63 -2.11
C ILE A 580 25.26 -8.58 -1.18
N ASP A 581 24.18 -9.18 -1.69
CA ASP A 581 23.44 -10.20 -0.96
C ASP A 581 24.27 -11.49 -0.82
N GLN A 582 24.27 -12.05 0.39
CA GLN A 582 24.81 -13.36 0.70
C GLN A 582 23.87 -14.19 1.60
N GLY A 583 22.73 -13.66 2.05
CA GLY A 583 21.80 -14.36 2.93
C GLY A 583 20.98 -15.45 2.23
N HIS A 584 20.59 -15.19 0.98
CA HIS A 584 19.49 -15.89 0.31
C HIS A 584 19.89 -17.12 -0.51
N ALA A 585 20.87 -17.91 -0.03
CA ALA A 585 21.42 -19.07 -0.76
C ALA A 585 21.99 -18.70 -2.16
N ASN A 586 22.69 -17.57 -2.23
CA ASN A 586 23.25 -16.98 -3.44
C ASN A 586 24.26 -17.89 -4.17
N ASP A 587 24.38 -17.68 -5.49
CA ASP A 587 25.24 -18.43 -6.41
C ASP A 587 26.74 -18.26 -6.11
N TYR A 588 27.12 -17.08 -5.60
CA TYR A 588 28.49 -16.76 -5.23
C TYR A 588 28.53 -15.98 -3.91
N TYR A 589 29.59 -16.23 -3.16
CA TYR A 589 29.89 -15.58 -1.88
C TYR A 589 31.20 -14.78 -1.98
N LYS A 590 31.53 -14.04 -0.93
CA LYS A 590 32.72 -13.18 -0.83
C LYS A 590 34.04 -13.83 -1.29
N ASP A 591 34.23 -15.12 -1.05
CA ASP A 591 35.46 -15.84 -1.43
C ASP A 591 35.57 -16.14 -2.94
N LYS A 592 34.51 -15.86 -3.72
CA LYS A 592 34.43 -16.00 -5.19
C LYS A 592 34.25 -14.67 -5.92
N LEU A 593 34.33 -13.54 -5.22
CA LEU A 593 34.09 -12.20 -5.75
C LEU A 593 35.31 -11.27 -5.56
N THR A 594 36.50 -11.83 -5.31
CA THR A 594 37.69 -11.08 -4.90
C THR A 594 38.19 -10.11 -5.97
N LYS A 595 38.04 -10.43 -7.26
CA LYS A 595 38.38 -9.55 -8.40
C LYS A 595 37.42 -8.38 -8.53
N LEU A 596 36.11 -8.64 -8.42
CA LEU A 596 35.08 -7.59 -8.42
C LEU A 596 35.27 -6.65 -7.23
N GLU A 597 35.45 -7.21 -6.02
CA GLU A 597 35.71 -6.45 -4.80
C GLU A 597 36.97 -5.58 -4.95
N LYS A 598 38.05 -6.12 -5.54
CA LYS A 598 39.27 -5.36 -5.82
C LYS A 598 39.03 -4.21 -6.81
N PHE A 599 38.33 -4.45 -7.92
CA PHE A 599 38.00 -3.41 -8.91
C PHE A 599 37.16 -2.28 -8.29
N LEU A 600 36.09 -2.63 -7.58
CA LEU A 600 35.19 -1.64 -6.98
C LEU A 600 35.91 -0.80 -5.91
N LYS A 601 36.70 -1.44 -5.03
CA LYS A 601 37.54 -0.75 -4.03
C LYS A 601 38.60 0.15 -4.67
N SER A 602 39.26 -0.31 -5.74
CA SER A 602 40.22 0.53 -6.50
C SER A 602 39.57 1.75 -7.15
N ASN A 603 38.26 1.72 -7.38
CA ASN A 603 37.48 2.86 -7.86
C ASN A 603 36.76 3.63 -6.73
N GLY A 604 37.10 3.37 -5.47
CA GLY A 604 36.62 4.10 -4.30
C GLY A 604 35.20 3.74 -3.85
N PHE A 605 34.76 2.50 -4.11
CA PHE A 605 33.52 1.97 -3.51
C PHE A 605 33.81 1.22 -2.20
N GLU A 606 33.00 1.50 -1.18
CA GLU A 606 32.84 0.60 -0.03
C GLU A 606 32.05 -0.65 -0.45
N ILE A 607 32.35 -1.81 0.15
CA ILE A 607 31.70 -3.09 -0.20
C ILE A 607 31.10 -3.69 1.06
N VAL A 608 29.77 -3.81 1.07
CA VAL A 608 28.99 -4.32 2.19
C VAL A 608 28.34 -5.63 1.76
N TYR A 609 28.74 -6.74 2.37
CA TYR A 609 28.02 -8.01 2.21
C TYR A 609 26.92 -8.06 3.27
N THR A 610 25.70 -8.42 2.89
CA THR A 610 24.55 -8.47 3.81
C THR A 610 23.85 -9.82 3.79
N ASP A 611 23.47 -10.28 4.98
CA ASP A 611 22.67 -11.48 5.19
C ASP A 611 21.16 -11.20 5.18
N LYS A 612 20.76 -9.92 5.22
CA LYS A 612 19.36 -9.46 5.17
C LYS A 612 19.28 -8.12 4.42
N ILE A 613 18.32 -7.94 3.52
CA ILE A 613 18.25 -6.74 2.67
C ILE A 613 17.44 -5.64 3.38
N GLN A 614 18.15 -4.81 4.13
CA GLN A 614 17.60 -3.72 4.94
C GLN A 614 18.57 -2.53 4.98
N ASN A 615 18.03 -1.31 5.09
CA ASN A 615 18.80 -0.06 5.24
C ASN A 615 19.87 0.16 4.13
N ILE A 616 19.55 -0.18 2.88
CA ILE A 616 20.48 -0.08 1.75
C ILE A 616 20.67 1.39 1.36
N ASP A 617 21.84 1.97 1.72
CA ASP A 617 22.17 3.38 1.47
C ASP A 617 23.32 3.60 0.46
N GLY A 618 23.77 2.52 -0.19
CA GLY A 618 24.79 2.53 -1.24
C GLY A 618 24.22 2.87 -2.63
N MET A 619 25.08 2.97 -3.64
CA MET A 619 24.68 3.21 -5.03
C MET A 619 24.18 1.95 -5.74
N TYR A 620 24.69 0.78 -5.35
CA TYR A 620 24.43 -0.50 -6.01
C TYR A 620 23.95 -1.55 -5.02
N LEU A 621 23.03 -2.41 -5.46
CA LEU A 621 22.66 -3.66 -4.81
C LEU A 621 22.84 -4.81 -5.81
N ILE A 622 23.52 -5.89 -5.40
CA ILE A 622 23.76 -7.07 -6.23
C ILE A 622 23.08 -8.29 -5.61
N ILE A 623 22.23 -8.97 -6.41
CA ILE A 623 21.54 -10.21 -6.07
C ILE A 623 21.93 -11.32 -7.06
N MET A 624 22.30 -12.49 -6.55
CA MET A 624 22.91 -13.57 -7.34
C MET A 624 22.17 -14.89 -7.15
N ASN A 625 21.09 -15.09 -7.90
CA ASN A 625 20.26 -16.29 -7.84
C ASN A 625 19.85 -16.66 -6.40
N GLY A 626 19.43 -15.67 -5.61
CA GLY A 626 18.95 -15.91 -4.25
C GLY A 626 17.47 -16.33 -4.21
N LYS A 627 16.99 -16.73 -3.04
CA LYS A 627 15.60 -17.13 -2.76
C LYS A 627 15.19 -16.94 -1.30
N GLY A 628 13.88 -16.96 -1.04
CA GLY A 628 13.30 -16.85 0.29
C GLY A 628 13.30 -15.43 0.84
N TYR A 629 13.13 -14.44 -0.03
CA TYR A 629 13.04 -13.03 0.35
C TYR A 629 11.74 -12.76 1.11
N THR A 630 11.83 -12.02 2.21
CA THR A 630 10.64 -11.54 2.94
C THR A 630 10.04 -10.30 2.29
N ASP A 631 8.75 -10.02 2.50
CA ASP A 631 8.10 -8.81 1.94
C ASP A 631 8.75 -7.52 2.41
N ASP A 632 9.29 -7.49 3.63
CA ASP A 632 10.12 -6.38 4.12
C ASP A 632 11.38 -6.16 3.26
N GLU A 633 12.02 -7.24 2.83
CA GLU A 633 13.22 -7.18 1.99
C GLU A 633 12.88 -6.79 0.56
N VAL A 634 11.77 -7.30 0.00
CA VAL A 634 11.27 -6.85 -1.30
C VAL A 634 10.89 -5.37 -1.25
N ARG A 635 10.17 -4.92 -0.20
CA ARG A 635 9.86 -3.51 0.05
C ARG A 635 11.13 -2.66 0.15
N ASN A 636 12.19 -3.16 0.79
CA ASN A 636 13.49 -2.48 0.85
C ASN A 636 14.20 -2.40 -0.52
N ILE A 637 14.13 -3.45 -1.35
CA ILE A 637 14.66 -3.42 -2.74
C ILE A 637 13.87 -2.40 -3.58
N VAL A 638 12.54 -2.41 -3.49
CA VAL A 638 11.65 -1.46 -4.17
C VAL A 638 11.99 -0.03 -3.78
N ASN A 639 12.13 0.25 -2.47
CA ASN A 639 12.50 1.58 -1.97
C ASN A 639 13.91 2.02 -2.41
N PHE A 640 14.88 1.10 -2.44
CA PHE A 640 16.22 1.35 -2.97
C PHE A 640 16.18 1.76 -4.46
N VAL A 641 15.46 1.02 -5.30
CA VAL A 641 15.32 1.35 -6.74
C VAL A 641 14.53 2.66 -6.92
N ARG A 642 13.42 2.86 -6.20
CA ARG A 642 12.64 4.11 -6.23
C ARG A 642 13.48 5.34 -5.85
N SER A 643 14.45 5.17 -4.96
CA SER A 643 15.38 6.22 -4.50
C SER A 643 16.59 6.47 -5.43
N GLY A 644 16.62 5.88 -6.62
CA GLY A 644 17.68 6.11 -7.62
C GLY A 644 18.74 5.00 -7.69
N GLY A 645 18.53 3.91 -6.98
CA GLY A 645 19.48 2.82 -6.83
C GLY A 645 19.73 2.03 -8.11
N ILE A 646 20.91 1.44 -8.22
CA ILE A 646 21.25 0.53 -9.30
C ILE A 646 21.18 -0.92 -8.81
N LEU A 647 20.11 -1.62 -9.19
CA LEU A 647 19.94 -3.05 -8.91
C LEU A 647 20.60 -3.88 -10.02
N ILE A 648 21.49 -4.80 -9.65
CA ILE A 648 22.01 -5.85 -10.52
C ILE A 648 21.48 -7.17 -10.00
N ILE A 649 20.45 -7.72 -10.66
CA ILE A 649 19.80 -8.97 -10.29
C ILE A 649 20.09 -10.03 -11.35
N THR A 650 20.43 -11.23 -10.90
CA THR A 650 20.85 -12.33 -11.79
C THR A 650 20.26 -13.67 -11.34
N SER A 651 20.04 -14.57 -12.29
CA SER A 651 19.56 -15.94 -12.04
C SER A 651 20.59 -16.96 -12.56
N LYS A 652 20.18 -18.19 -12.85
CA LYS A 652 20.91 -19.20 -13.64
C LYS A 652 19.94 -20.16 -14.31
N SER A 653 20.46 -21.10 -15.09
CA SER A 653 19.67 -22.14 -15.74
C SER A 653 18.85 -23.00 -14.78
N ASP A 654 17.67 -23.41 -15.23
CA ASP A 654 16.78 -24.42 -14.64
C ASP A 654 17.44 -25.79 -14.35
N TYR A 655 18.58 -26.16 -14.95
CA TYR A 655 19.21 -27.48 -14.79
C TYR A 655 19.28 -27.95 -13.32
N ASN A 656 18.58 -29.07 -13.01
CA ASN A 656 18.29 -29.58 -11.66
C ASN A 656 17.48 -28.62 -10.76
N ASN A 657 16.50 -27.90 -11.30
CA ASN A 657 15.82 -26.75 -10.72
C ASN A 657 16.83 -25.74 -10.12
N GLY A 658 17.82 -25.35 -10.93
CA GLY A 658 18.91 -24.49 -10.48
C GLY A 658 18.47 -23.04 -10.26
N GLY A 659 17.78 -22.47 -11.26
CA GLY A 659 17.26 -21.11 -11.22
C GLY A 659 16.26 -20.92 -10.08
N ASN A 660 16.42 -19.82 -9.33
CA ASN A 660 15.41 -19.38 -8.36
C ASN A 660 14.51 -18.30 -9.01
N THR A 661 14.02 -18.60 -10.21
CA THR A 661 13.36 -17.64 -11.12
C THR A 661 12.08 -17.06 -10.53
N GLU A 662 11.29 -17.87 -9.81
CA GLU A 662 10.08 -17.46 -9.07
C GLU A 662 10.39 -16.34 -8.06
N ASP A 663 11.31 -16.59 -7.10
CA ASP A 663 11.72 -15.61 -6.08
C ASP A 663 12.27 -14.31 -6.67
N LEU A 664 13.04 -14.41 -7.76
CA LEU A 664 13.68 -13.27 -8.40
C LEU A 664 12.70 -12.47 -9.26
N ASN A 665 11.73 -13.15 -9.87
CA ASN A 665 10.66 -12.51 -10.62
C ASN A 665 9.72 -11.74 -9.68
N TYR A 666 9.39 -12.28 -8.49
CA TYR A 666 8.63 -11.54 -7.47
C TYR A 666 9.23 -10.16 -7.14
N ILE A 667 10.57 -10.08 -7.03
CA ILE A 667 11.30 -8.79 -6.88
C ILE A 667 11.13 -7.91 -8.13
N LEU A 668 11.21 -8.49 -9.33
CA LEU A 668 11.07 -7.77 -10.60
C LEU A 668 9.65 -7.22 -10.80
N ASP A 669 8.62 -7.96 -10.41
CA ASP A 669 7.22 -7.54 -10.49
C ASP A 669 6.91 -6.41 -9.51
N ALA A 670 7.42 -6.49 -8.27
CA ALA A 670 7.32 -5.43 -7.27
C ALA A 670 7.96 -4.09 -7.71
N ILE A 671 8.97 -4.12 -8.60
CA ILE A 671 9.55 -2.91 -9.23
C ILE A 671 8.99 -2.61 -10.63
N ASN A 672 7.86 -3.25 -10.99
CA ASN A 672 7.11 -3.07 -12.24
C ASN A 672 7.98 -3.35 -13.50
N SER A 673 8.72 -4.46 -13.49
CA SER A 673 9.70 -4.78 -14.52
C SER A 673 9.07 -5.14 -15.89
N PRO A 674 9.66 -4.65 -17.00
CA PRO A 674 9.38 -5.14 -18.35
C PRO A 674 10.18 -6.40 -18.75
N VAL A 675 10.97 -6.98 -17.82
CA VAL A 675 11.86 -8.12 -18.04
C VAL A 675 11.66 -9.17 -16.94
N ARG A 676 11.59 -10.45 -17.29
CA ARG A 676 11.58 -11.56 -16.33
C ARG A 676 12.65 -12.59 -16.66
N PHE A 677 13.08 -13.36 -15.68
CA PHE A 677 13.86 -14.58 -15.90
C PHE A 677 12.93 -15.69 -16.41
N ASN A 678 13.37 -16.38 -17.45
CA ASN A 678 12.75 -17.61 -17.91
C ASN A 678 13.23 -18.79 -17.04
N ASP A 679 12.38 -19.79 -16.79
CA ASP A 679 12.73 -21.01 -16.05
C ASP A 679 13.31 -22.06 -17.02
N ASP A 680 14.43 -21.72 -17.66
CA ASP A 680 15.03 -22.52 -18.75
C ASP A 680 16.55 -22.68 -18.64
N GLN A 681 17.13 -23.48 -19.54
CA GLN A 681 18.56 -23.48 -19.84
C GLN A 681 18.82 -22.99 -21.25
N VAL A 682 19.71 -22.00 -21.38
CA VAL A 682 20.22 -21.57 -22.68
C VAL A 682 21.37 -22.46 -23.12
N ILE A 683 21.27 -22.97 -24.35
CA ILE A 683 22.34 -23.70 -25.02
C ILE A 683 22.62 -23.11 -26.42
N ASP A 684 23.88 -23.12 -26.83
CA ASP A 684 24.34 -22.67 -28.15
C ASP A 684 25.37 -23.65 -28.72
N GLU A 685 25.02 -24.33 -29.81
CA GLU A 685 25.92 -25.29 -30.49
C GLU A 685 26.97 -24.59 -31.39
N VAL A 686 26.80 -23.28 -31.66
CA VAL A 686 27.63 -22.50 -32.58
C VAL A 686 28.60 -21.60 -31.81
N ASN A 687 28.10 -20.81 -30.88
CA ASN A 687 28.84 -19.79 -30.15
C ASN A 687 29.00 -20.17 -28.67
N ASN A 688 29.90 -21.12 -28.39
CA ASN A 688 30.18 -21.57 -27.01
C ASN A 688 31.69 -21.72 -26.70
N TYR A 689 32.03 -21.85 -25.42
CA TYR A 689 33.40 -22.13 -24.93
C TYR A 689 33.54 -23.53 -24.29
N GLY A 690 33.38 -24.56 -25.11
CA GLY A 690 33.78 -25.94 -24.78
C GLY A 690 32.68 -26.83 -24.19
N ALA A 691 31.45 -26.33 -24.15
CA ALA A 691 30.20 -27.09 -23.98
C ALA A 691 29.04 -26.19 -24.41
N ASN A 692 27.96 -26.74 -24.95
CA ASN A 692 26.84 -25.95 -25.49
C ASN A 692 26.16 -25.02 -24.46
N TYR A 693 26.14 -25.38 -23.18
CA TYR A 693 25.67 -24.55 -22.06
C TYR A 693 26.66 -23.46 -21.58
N LYS A 694 27.79 -23.27 -22.28
CA LYS A 694 28.80 -22.24 -22.03
C LYS A 694 28.75 -21.19 -23.14
N VAL A 695 27.68 -20.41 -23.17
CA VAL A 695 27.31 -19.55 -24.31
C VAL A 695 28.19 -18.30 -24.38
N ILE A 696 28.48 -17.85 -25.61
CA ILE A 696 29.12 -16.56 -25.91
C ILE A 696 28.15 -15.72 -26.73
N ALA A 697 27.77 -14.55 -26.21
CA ALA A 697 26.86 -13.63 -26.88
C ALA A 697 27.38 -12.19 -26.75
N ASN A 698 27.43 -11.43 -27.85
CA ASN A 698 28.01 -10.08 -27.92
C ASN A 698 29.44 -9.95 -27.30
N GLY A 699 30.22 -11.03 -27.28
CA GLY A 699 31.56 -11.07 -26.64
C GLY A 699 31.55 -11.35 -25.14
N VAL A 700 30.38 -11.47 -24.50
CA VAL A 700 30.21 -11.82 -23.09
C VAL A 700 29.98 -13.32 -22.94
N ARG A 701 30.57 -13.93 -21.91
CA ARG A 701 30.50 -15.36 -21.59
C ARG A 701 29.51 -15.63 -20.47
N PHE A 702 28.65 -16.62 -20.70
CA PHE A 702 27.64 -17.09 -19.77
C PHE A 702 27.83 -18.59 -19.48
N TYR A 703 27.98 -18.95 -18.21
CA TYR A 703 28.05 -20.35 -17.78
C TYR A 703 26.70 -20.79 -17.20
N SER A 704 25.97 -21.66 -17.90
CA SER A 704 24.68 -22.20 -17.45
C SER A 704 23.66 -21.09 -17.12
N ALA A 705 23.36 -20.25 -18.12
CA ALA A 705 22.38 -19.18 -17.99
C ALA A 705 20.96 -19.64 -18.33
N CYS A 706 19.98 -18.95 -17.78
CA CYS A 706 18.63 -18.89 -18.34
C CYS A 706 18.51 -17.72 -19.33
N SER A 707 17.43 -17.69 -20.11
CA SER A 707 17.04 -16.58 -20.97
C SER A 707 16.19 -15.56 -20.21
N LEU A 708 16.01 -14.39 -20.82
CA LEU A 708 15.14 -13.33 -20.30
C LEU A 708 13.96 -13.17 -21.25
N VAL A 709 12.74 -13.11 -20.70
CA VAL A 709 11.52 -12.78 -21.46
C VAL A 709 11.21 -11.29 -21.28
N LEU A 710 10.90 -10.61 -22.38
CA LEU A 710 10.70 -9.16 -22.44
C LEU A 710 9.26 -8.86 -22.86
N TYR A 711 8.51 -8.19 -21.98
CA TYR A 711 7.09 -7.87 -22.16
C TYR A 711 6.82 -6.39 -22.46
N GLY A 712 7.80 -5.52 -22.19
CA GLY A 712 7.70 -4.07 -22.38
C GLY A 712 9.02 -3.41 -22.73
N ASN A 713 9.13 -2.11 -22.46
CA ASN A 713 10.26 -1.28 -22.86
C ASN A 713 11.53 -1.56 -22.03
N ALA A 714 12.36 -2.50 -22.50
CA ALA A 714 13.70 -2.78 -21.98
C ALA A 714 14.78 -2.61 -23.06
N GLN A 715 15.96 -2.11 -22.67
CA GLN A 715 17.14 -2.14 -23.52
C GLN A 715 17.80 -3.51 -23.43
N VAL A 716 17.76 -4.29 -24.52
CA VAL A 716 18.58 -5.49 -24.68
C VAL A 716 20.07 -5.10 -24.66
N LEU A 717 20.84 -5.73 -23.78
CA LEU A 717 22.29 -5.54 -23.65
C LEU A 717 23.08 -6.68 -24.29
N VAL A 718 22.59 -7.92 -24.15
CA VAL A 718 23.19 -9.12 -24.74
C VAL A 718 22.09 -10.06 -25.23
N ALA A 719 22.21 -10.54 -26.46
CA ALA A 719 21.34 -11.55 -27.05
C ALA A 719 22.13 -12.47 -28.00
N SER A 720 21.64 -13.67 -28.26
CA SER A 720 22.20 -14.57 -29.27
C SER A 720 21.18 -14.85 -30.37
N ASP A 721 21.63 -14.85 -31.62
CA ASP A 721 20.87 -15.27 -32.79
C ASP A 721 21.03 -16.78 -33.08
N THR A 722 21.90 -17.48 -32.34
CA THR A 722 22.23 -18.91 -32.53
C THR A 722 21.89 -19.78 -31.32
N ALA A 723 21.73 -19.19 -30.14
CA ALA A 723 21.34 -19.91 -28.95
C ALA A 723 19.84 -20.24 -28.96
N ARG A 724 19.47 -21.27 -28.20
CA ARG A 724 18.08 -21.66 -27.97
C ARG A 724 17.85 -21.95 -26.49
N SER A 725 16.62 -21.69 -26.06
CA SER A 725 16.06 -22.15 -24.79
C SER A 725 15.75 -23.65 -24.85
N ILE A 726 15.91 -24.34 -23.72
CA ILE A 726 15.34 -25.66 -23.45
C ILE A 726 14.82 -25.70 -22.00
N ASP A 727 13.68 -26.35 -21.79
CA ASP A 727 13.34 -26.93 -20.48
C ASP A 727 14.28 -28.14 -20.27
N SER A 728 15.11 -28.05 -19.24
CA SER A 728 16.20 -28.96 -18.92
C SER A 728 15.94 -29.79 -17.66
N ASP A 729 14.92 -29.42 -16.87
CA ASP A 729 14.53 -30.08 -15.62
C ASP A 729 13.25 -30.94 -15.79
N GLY A 730 12.44 -30.65 -16.81
CA GLY A 730 11.31 -31.44 -17.29
C GLY A 730 9.95 -31.06 -16.70
N ARG A 731 9.82 -29.89 -16.08
CA ARG A 731 8.57 -29.42 -15.43
C ARG A 731 7.58 -28.72 -16.36
N ASN A 732 7.97 -28.37 -17.58
CA ASN A 732 7.19 -27.58 -18.54
C ASN A 732 6.82 -26.18 -18.02
N ASP A 733 7.78 -25.53 -17.36
CA ASP A 733 7.72 -24.17 -16.81
C ASP A 733 8.60 -23.15 -17.56
N ALA A 734 9.50 -23.61 -18.44
CA ALA A 734 10.15 -22.76 -19.42
C ALA A 734 9.15 -22.15 -20.42
N GLU A 735 9.14 -20.82 -20.54
CA GLU A 735 8.43 -20.12 -21.61
C GLU A 735 9.16 -20.25 -22.94
N PHE A 736 8.40 -20.35 -24.04
CA PHE A 736 8.96 -20.33 -25.37
C PHE A 736 9.46 -18.93 -25.74
N VAL A 737 10.77 -18.79 -26.00
CA VAL A 737 11.37 -17.57 -26.53
C VAL A 737 11.76 -17.75 -28.00
N ASP A 738 11.36 -16.79 -28.84
CA ASP A 738 11.71 -16.73 -30.26
C ASP A 738 13.16 -16.25 -30.49
N LYS A 739 13.68 -15.43 -29.57
CA LYS A 739 15.05 -14.96 -29.51
C LYS A 739 15.61 -15.00 -28.09
N VAL A 740 16.79 -15.59 -27.93
CA VAL A 740 17.47 -15.65 -26.63
C VAL A 740 18.08 -14.30 -26.27
N VAL A 741 17.51 -13.64 -25.26
CA VAL A 741 18.12 -12.51 -24.54
C VAL A 741 18.79 -13.03 -23.27
N LEU A 742 20.01 -12.57 -22.99
CA LEU A 742 20.84 -12.99 -21.83
C LEU A 742 21.12 -11.86 -20.84
N ALA A 743 21.03 -10.61 -21.28
CA ALA A 743 21.11 -9.44 -20.42
C ALA A 743 20.24 -8.30 -20.96
N ALA A 744 19.54 -7.61 -20.07
CA ALA A 744 18.74 -6.42 -20.38
C ALA A 744 18.83 -5.39 -19.25
N THR A 745 18.48 -4.13 -19.55
CA THR A 745 18.36 -3.07 -18.56
C THR A 745 17.15 -2.19 -18.82
N PHE A 746 16.57 -1.66 -17.76
CA PHE A 746 15.48 -0.69 -17.81
C PHE A 746 15.61 0.31 -16.66
N THR A 747 14.88 1.42 -16.77
CA THR A 747 14.70 2.39 -15.69
C THR A 747 13.38 2.08 -15.00
N SER A 748 13.38 2.00 -13.67
CA SER A 748 12.16 1.94 -12.86
C SER A 748 12.19 3.11 -11.88
N ASN A 749 11.18 3.97 -11.94
CA ASN A 749 11.15 5.24 -11.21
C ASN A 749 12.42 6.06 -11.52
N SER A 750 13.20 6.44 -10.51
CA SER A 750 14.48 7.14 -10.70
C SER A 750 15.70 6.20 -10.81
N GLY A 751 15.55 4.91 -10.46
CA GLY A 751 16.62 3.92 -10.44
C GLY A 751 16.82 3.15 -11.75
N ARG A 752 17.87 2.33 -11.80
CA ARG A 752 18.19 1.48 -12.96
C ARG A 752 18.32 0.02 -12.53
N VAL A 753 17.77 -0.87 -13.34
CA VAL A 753 17.83 -2.31 -13.10
C VAL A 753 18.61 -2.96 -14.23
N PHE A 754 19.52 -3.85 -13.90
CA PHE A 754 20.21 -4.77 -14.80
C PHE A 754 19.78 -6.19 -14.47
N VAL A 755 19.24 -6.89 -15.46
CA VAL A 755 18.78 -8.28 -15.35
C VAL A 755 19.70 -9.13 -16.22
N LEU A 756 20.33 -10.17 -15.66
CA LEU A 756 21.22 -11.06 -16.40
C LEU A 756 20.93 -12.53 -16.09
N GLY A 757 20.74 -13.36 -17.12
CA GLY A 757 20.47 -14.79 -16.98
C GLY A 757 21.59 -15.61 -16.31
N LYS A 758 22.75 -14.99 -16.04
CA LYS A 758 23.79 -15.49 -15.12
C LYS A 758 24.58 -14.34 -14.49
N ALA A 759 25.02 -14.51 -13.25
CA ALA A 759 26.08 -13.67 -12.67
C ALA A 759 27.43 -13.92 -13.39
N ILE A 760 27.92 -12.89 -14.10
CA ILE A 760 29.10 -12.95 -15.00
C ILE A 760 30.41 -12.40 -14.39
N PHE A 761 30.38 -12.03 -13.11
CA PHE A 761 31.43 -11.26 -12.42
C PHE A 761 32.10 -12.04 -11.27
N SER A 762 31.94 -13.36 -11.25
CA SER A 762 32.68 -14.27 -10.36
C SER A 762 34.20 -14.24 -10.64
N ASP A 763 35.01 -14.73 -9.72
CA ASP A 763 36.47 -14.84 -9.93
C ASP A 763 36.85 -15.75 -11.11
N TYR A 764 35.95 -16.64 -11.56
CA TYR A 764 36.12 -17.46 -12.75
C TYR A 764 35.85 -16.69 -14.05
N ASP A 765 34.93 -15.72 -14.01
CA ASP A 765 34.36 -15.07 -15.20
C ASP A 765 34.84 -13.62 -15.38
N TYR A 766 35.23 -12.93 -14.30
CA TYR A 766 35.51 -11.48 -14.26
C TYR A 766 36.47 -11.01 -15.37
N GLU A 767 37.64 -11.65 -15.52
CA GLU A 767 38.64 -11.23 -16.52
C GLU A 767 38.16 -11.42 -17.96
N LEU A 768 37.25 -12.38 -18.18
CA LEU A 768 36.72 -12.71 -19.51
C LEU A 768 35.57 -11.79 -19.91
N ASN A 769 34.87 -11.22 -18.92
CA ASN A 769 33.71 -10.34 -19.07
C ASN A 769 34.00 -8.89 -18.67
N LYS A 770 35.27 -8.57 -18.39
CA LYS A 770 35.74 -7.33 -17.74
C LYS A 770 35.18 -6.07 -18.39
N ASP A 771 35.29 -5.93 -19.71
CA ASP A 771 34.86 -4.72 -20.40
C ASP A 771 33.35 -4.47 -20.27
N PHE A 772 32.52 -5.52 -20.21
CA PHE A 772 31.09 -5.39 -19.97
C PHE A 772 30.81 -5.00 -18.52
N ILE A 773 31.46 -5.66 -17.55
CA ILE A 773 31.30 -5.36 -16.12
C ILE A 773 31.65 -3.90 -15.83
N GLU A 774 32.86 -3.47 -16.20
CA GLU A 774 33.39 -2.15 -15.86
C GLU A 774 32.67 -1.03 -16.62
N SER A 775 32.37 -1.22 -17.91
CA SER A 775 31.85 -0.14 -18.78
C SER A 775 30.31 -0.10 -18.88
N VAL A 776 29.61 -1.23 -18.69
CA VAL A 776 28.14 -1.31 -18.86
C VAL A 776 27.44 -1.35 -17.51
N LEU A 777 27.82 -2.27 -16.61
CA LEU A 777 27.15 -2.43 -15.31
C LEU A 777 27.49 -1.29 -14.35
N PHE A 778 28.78 -0.96 -14.20
CA PHE A 778 29.23 0.08 -13.26
C PHE A 778 29.53 1.45 -13.91
N LYS A 779 29.70 1.49 -15.23
CA LYS A 779 30.04 2.71 -16.01
C LYS A 779 31.27 3.47 -15.48
N ILE A 780 32.31 2.74 -15.09
CA ILE A 780 33.56 3.30 -14.56
C ILE A 780 34.68 3.15 -15.60
N LYS A 781 34.65 4.00 -16.64
CA LYS A 781 35.76 4.21 -17.59
C LYS A 781 35.76 5.64 -18.12
#